data_AF-A0AAE4ZHY1-F1
#
_entry.id   AF-A0AAE4ZHY1-F1
#
_cell.length_a   1.000
_cell.length_b   1.000
_cell.length_c   1.000
_cell.angle_alpha   90.00
_cell.angle_beta   90.00
_cell.angle_gamma   90.00
#
_symmetry.space_group_name_H-M   'P 1'
#
loop_
_entity.id
_entity.type
_entity.pdbx_description
1 polymer ?
#
loop_
_entity_poly.entity_id
_entity_poly.type
_entity_poly.pdbx_seq_one_letter_code
_entity_poly.pdbx_strand_id
1 'polypeptide(L)'
;MRDTRRVQTAVLKSAGSDDPVLMPMERWDALALRAALAHQSVWCGRLLGGCGRQLTTRIGRQRVPHFAHFPDVDGASPLCHRLHTDGSSADHLFINRDVRDLLHRHGRRPGTTRFDGEFDTGGGCQWVTIDLADGRGVVVVALRGADLSDWEEREDRLRSAAPWVSWVFGPGLRAPQRLLQRDGFAMHLMFDDRAQGRPLQLGTQLLGAPTEWIDFHDARLDDDGLLTPASADARCTHRDTLTPVTTPPSAVADPESQLSNPPQPPQPSEPRTAVLSNGIEMSLPELRAPFQQHLDTELGVQSRRIGGGVRPLDPGPSVDRIPLPADVIAVLRDLGWNPLTDPLHTRWLKLAGTHSSYLYETHAIDTDPRVLDMLQELGKRWLGLAVLDCFTREYQATSAGEQSQVLASLRFALFNLLGTRSKLAGHLLLSHGEAQLRQDPAYRAKSRIDIDGVLQICGAVALLGGVDALYELTRRWYGETKDSLTEGTGAADSVDWKTALRKLDAAVVFDTTSSGPDHDRTFTTTVTDRQGRVGGGKARSKKLAERVAADSFMRMHAPRDAARLIASARTSYRYEPQVRPQVLPREPYPAQWRAIDTARDMFGLTSAADPSLTQALIHTSWVHENKAVANRASQRDNTVLAHHGSVVVDALAAQRRVEQVLASTLTPTADEARIMVPAEQVWRDAFAASPMVTGLFLGKGEAQHPARSYANAMQAVLAVAWRFRGRELLRAIPVELSDHFNRASDGSTDHYTRLAESCRPFGVEFAETYKAAGPDHDKVFTCTLEMTSPEGRVSVVSEPVQSRSLSKQEVAGRVLDLVESTSGCDDWQLDADDLSVVEFLLRTQLTHANRVKQSHLSRLVSRGALGTTYLATEDVSAFAAWAEQVEELVGGVDGDRAEELRRYYARCLVESGRGVESRKPLRAAVDHLRREARGLGLSDADRRLFDAVHRVMRASLECDARERAAVAETVRWVVVTADRHGGRIGLRQDCDTFTITVPDMDARTVLDPLVPLMRAQFPTLTVDASEDAITVGCEPVPAAKSILQAGALALADSATAVRRVLYDAVRALHDAVVSGDRVSIETALDDLDRLLGA
;
A
#
# COMPACT_ATOMS: atom_id res chain seq x y z
N MET A 1 3.14 -18.08 -5.47
CA MET A 1 4.36 -18.93 -5.37
C MET A 1 5.37 -18.47 -6.43
N ARG A 2 6.66 -18.37 -6.13
CA ARG A 2 7.67 -17.80 -7.05
C ARG A 2 7.95 -18.76 -8.22
N ASP A 3 7.83 -18.30 -9.46
CA ASP A 3 8.26 -19.02 -10.69
C ASP A 3 9.78 -19.29 -10.62
N THR A 4 10.16 -20.52 -10.28
CA THR A 4 11.56 -20.96 -10.06
C THR A 4 12.31 -21.32 -11.35
N ARG A 5 11.70 -21.13 -12.53
CA ARG A 5 12.25 -21.58 -13.81
C ARG A 5 12.94 -20.49 -14.64
N ARG A 6 13.25 -19.34 -14.04
CA ARG A 6 13.83 -18.19 -14.76
C ARG A 6 15.19 -17.80 -14.19
N VAL A 7 16.15 -17.48 -15.06
CA VAL A 7 17.52 -17.13 -14.68
C VAL A 7 17.54 -15.80 -13.90
N GLN A 8 17.71 -15.88 -12.59
CA GLN A 8 17.75 -14.71 -11.70
C GLN A 8 19.16 -14.17 -11.48
N THR A 9 20.20 -14.93 -11.82
CA THR A 9 21.59 -14.56 -11.56
C THR A 9 22.44 -14.62 -12.82
N ALA A 10 23.36 -13.67 -12.92
CA ALA A 10 24.31 -13.54 -14.02
C ALA A 10 25.66 -13.01 -13.50
N VAL A 11 26.64 -12.92 -14.39
CA VAL A 11 27.95 -12.31 -14.09
C VAL A 11 28.22 -11.14 -15.04
N LEU A 12 28.95 -10.14 -14.54
CA LEU A 12 29.31 -8.93 -15.29
C LEU A 12 30.61 -9.12 -16.06
N LYS A 13 30.87 -8.29 -17.07
CA LYS A 13 32.12 -8.21 -17.87
C LYS A 13 32.41 -9.39 -18.80
N SER A 14 32.43 -10.64 -18.32
CA SER A 14 32.72 -11.81 -19.15
C SER A 14 32.10 -13.11 -18.62
N ALA A 15 32.01 -14.14 -19.45
CA ALA A 15 31.51 -15.46 -19.05
C ALA A 15 32.34 -16.16 -17.95
N GLY A 16 33.60 -15.78 -17.75
CA GLY A 16 34.48 -16.31 -16.69
C GLY A 16 34.60 -15.40 -15.47
N SER A 17 33.80 -14.34 -15.39
CA SER A 17 33.84 -13.36 -14.30
C SER A 17 33.28 -13.93 -12.99
N ASP A 18 33.81 -13.45 -11.87
CA ASP A 18 33.36 -13.74 -10.51
C ASP A 18 32.54 -12.59 -9.90
N ASP A 19 32.14 -11.61 -10.71
CA ASP A 19 31.36 -10.42 -10.32
C ASP A 19 29.86 -10.67 -10.52
N PRO A 20 29.10 -11.06 -9.47
CA PRO A 20 27.73 -11.51 -9.62
C PRO A 20 26.75 -10.35 -9.68
N VAL A 21 25.67 -10.56 -10.42
CA VAL A 21 24.50 -9.69 -10.41
C VAL A 21 23.23 -10.51 -10.25
N LEU A 22 22.36 -10.06 -9.34
CA LEU A 22 21.05 -10.64 -9.10
C LEU A 22 20.00 -9.73 -9.72
N MET A 23 19.04 -10.31 -10.45
CA MET A 23 17.88 -9.60 -10.95
C MET A 23 16.89 -9.33 -9.80
N PRO A 24 16.54 -8.06 -9.53
CA PRO A 24 15.50 -7.74 -8.56
C PRO A 24 14.15 -8.29 -9.01
N MET A 25 13.38 -8.79 -8.04
CA MET A 25 12.03 -9.31 -8.29
C MET A 25 11.04 -8.16 -8.59
N GLU A 26 11.29 -7.00 -8.02
CA GLU A 26 10.50 -5.80 -8.25
C GLU A 26 10.84 -5.16 -9.58
N ARG A 27 9.80 -4.83 -10.34
CA ARG A 27 9.95 -4.30 -11.71
C ARG A 27 10.74 -3.00 -11.74
N TRP A 28 10.52 -2.10 -10.79
CA TRP A 28 11.20 -0.81 -10.74
C TRP A 28 12.68 -0.96 -10.40
N ASP A 29 13.02 -1.83 -9.46
CA ASP A 29 14.41 -2.14 -9.11
C ASP A 29 15.12 -2.84 -10.27
N ALA A 30 14.43 -3.72 -11.00
CA ALA A 30 14.97 -4.34 -12.21
C ALA A 30 15.19 -3.32 -13.35
N LEU A 31 14.31 -2.32 -13.49
CA LEU A 31 14.48 -1.23 -14.45
C LEU A 31 15.66 -0.34 -14.07
N ALA A 32 15.82 -0.04 -12.78
CA ALA A 32 16.96 0.70 -12.24
C ALA A 32 18.27 -0.08 -12.46
N LEU A 33 18.27 -1.39 -12.18
CA LEU A 33 19.41 -2.26 -12.47
C LEU A 33 19.75 -2.27 -13.96
N ARG A 34 18.75 -2.40 -14.85
CA ARG A 34 18.97 -2.35 -16.30
C ARG A 34 19.61 -1.03 -16.74
N ALA A 35 19.20 0.09 -16.14
CA ALA A 35 19.81 1.39 -16.40
C ALA A 35 21.27 1.44 -15.90
N ALA A 36 21.54 0.91 -14.70
CA ALA A 36 22.90 0.82 -14.15
C ALA A 36 23.82 -0.10 -14.99
N LEU A 37 23.25 -1.13 -15.62
CA LEU A 37 23.95 -2.07 -16.49
C LEU A 37 24.00 -1.64 -17.96
N ALA A 38 23.52 -0.45 -18.34
CA ALA A 38 23.42 -0.02 -19.74
C ALA A 38 24.77 -0.04 -20.51
N HIS A 39 25.89 0.07 -19.79
CA HIS A 39 27.25 0.03 -20.36
C HIS A 39 28.04 -1.22 -19.96
N GLN A 40 27.38 -2.23 -19.37
CA GLN A 40 28.03 -3.46 -18.93
C GLN A 40 27.43 -4.67 -19.64
N SER A 41 28.29 -5.58 -20.08
CA SER A 41 27.85 -6.85 -20.64
C SER A 41 27.52 -7.84 -19.52
N VAL A 42 26.35 -8.46 -19.61
CA VAL A 42 25.85 -9.47 -18.67
C VAL A 42 25.94 -10.86 -19.30
N TRP A 43 26.43 -11.86 -18.58
CA TRP A 43 26.74 -13.18 -19.12
C TRP A 43 26.15 -14.32 -18.26
N CYS A 44 25.78 -15.41 -18.92
CA CYS A 44 25.46 -16.69 -18.28
C CYS A 44 26.78 -17.34 -17.85
N GLY A 45 27.26 -16.99 -16.66
CA GLY A 45 28.62 -17.30 -16.20
C GLY A 45 28.92 -18.79 -16.08
N ARG A 46 30.16 -19.19 -16.39
CA ARG A 46 30.63 -20.58 -16.26
C ARG A 46 30.73 -21.00 -14.79
N LEU A 47 31.12 -20.07 -13.90
CA LEU A 47 31.10 -20.28 -12.45
C LEU A 47 29.66 -20.41 -11.90
N LEU A 48 28.63 -20.10 -12.67
CA LEU A 48 27.23 -20.34 -12.30
C LEU A 48 26.69 -21.70 -12.82
N GLY A 49 27.54 -22.55 -13.39
CA GLY A 49 27.12 -23.74 -14.15
C GLY A 49 26.41 -23.36 -15.47
N GLY A 50 26.63 -22.13 -15.96
CA GLY A 50 26.02 -21.56 -17.15
C GLY A 50 26.78 -21.83 -18.45
N CYS A 51 26.11 -21.63 -19.58
CA CYS A 51 26.66 -21.97 -20.91
C CYS A 51 27.68 -20.97 -21.48
N GLY A 52 27.96 -19.86 -20.79
CA GLY A 52 28.92 -18.84 -21.22
C GLY A 52 28.41 -17.87 -22.30
N ARG A 53 27.12 -17.91 -22.66
CA ARG A 53 26.52 -16.97 -23.63
C ARG A 53 26.08 -15.66 -22.96
N GLN A 54 26.00 -14.58 -23.74
CA GLN A 54 25.55 -13.27 -23.25
C GLN A 54 24.05 -13.28 -22.93
N LEU A 55 23.67 -12.50 -21.91
CA LEU A 55 22.30 -12.36 -21.42
C LEU A 55 21.78 -10.93 -21.64
N THR A 56 20.47 -10.82 -21.78
CA THR A 56 19.69 -9.58 -21.77
C THR A 56 18.69 -9.61 -20.62
N THR A 57 18.14 -8.45 -20.25
CA THR A 57 17.13 -8.34 -19.20
C THR A 57 15.73 -8.42 -19.79
N ARG A 58 14.89 -9.36 -19.33
CA ARG A 58 13.45 -9.42 -19.65
C ARG A 58 12.67 -8.86 -18.46
N ILE A 59 12.17 -7.64 -18.62
CA ILE A 59 11.42 -6.93 -17.58
C ILE A 59 10.00 -6.71 -18.10
N GLY A 60 9.06 -7.55 -17.68
CA GLY A 60 7.65 -7.46 -18.06
C GLY A 60 6.84 -6.59 -17.10
N ARG A 61 5.59 -6.31 -17.44
CA ARG A 61 4.63 -5.63 -16.54
C ARG A 61 4.06 -6.57 -15.46
N GLN A 62 3.88 -7.85 -15.80
CA GLN A 62 3.40 -8.92 -14.88
C GLN A 62 4.39 -10.08 -14.74
N ARG A 63 5.38 -10.17 -15.64
CA ARG A 63 6.40 -11.22 -15.60
C ARG A 63 7.51 -10.81 -14.64
N VAL A 64 7.81 -11.69 -13.68
CA VAL A 64 8.99 -11.58 -12.81
C VAL A 64 10.21 -11.22 -13.66
N PRO A 65 10.90 -10.10 -13.36
CA PRO A 65 12.12 -9.72 -14.07
C PRO A 65 13.16 -10.84 -13.97
N HIS A 66 13.80 -11.16 -15.10
CA HIS A 66 14.83 -12.20 -15.16
C HIS A 66 15.83 -11.89 -16.27
N PHE A 67 16.99 -12.53 -16.22
CA PHE A 67 17.91 -12.57 -17.34
C PHE A 67 17.45 -13.62 -18.37
N ALA A 68 17.66 -13.32 -19.64
CA ALA A 68 17.34 -14.23 -20.74
C ALA A 68 18.48 -14.23 -21.75
N HIS A 69 18.72 -15.36 -22.41
CA HIS A 69 19.69 -15.42 -23.50
C HIS A 69 19.23 -14.55 -24.67
N PHE A 70 20.20 -13.97 -25.39
CA PHE A 70 19.90 -13.41 -26.70
C PHE A 70 19.37 -14.52 -27.64
N PRO A 71 18.33 -14.23 -28.45
CA PRO A 71 17.82 -15.20 -29.42
C PRO A 71 18.89 -15.54 -30.45
N ASP A 72 18.95 -16.80 -30.88
CA ASP A 72 19.83 -17.24 -31.97
C ASP A 72 19.31 -16.73 -33.33
N VAL A 73 20.11 -16.90 -34.40
CA VAL A 73 19.82 -16.36 -35.76
C VAL A 73 18.46 -16.83 -36.31
N ASP A 74 17.97 -17.99 -35.85
CA ASP A 74 16.69 -18.60 -36.24
C ASP A 74 15.54 -18.32 -35.25
N GLY A 75 15.74 -17.45 -34.25
CA GLY A 75 14.72 -17.06 -33.26
C GLY A 75 14.49 -18.07 -32.11
N ALA A 76 15.20 -19.21 -32.10
CA ALA A 76 15.17 -20.18 -31.01
C ALA A 76 16.03 -19.72 -29.81
N SER A 77 15.63 -20.10 -28.59
CA SER A 77 16.45 -19.87 -27.39
C SER A 77 17.59 -20.90 -27.32
N PRO A 78 18.84 -20.49 -27.05
CA PRO A 78 19.97 -21.40 -26.87
C PRO A 78 19.71 -22.50 -25.84
N LEU A 79 20.15 -23.74 -26.13
CA LEU A 79 20.20 -24.83 -25.15
C LEU A 79 21.20 -24.47 -24.03
N CYS A 80 20.70 -24.32 -22.81
CA CYS A 80 21.48 -24.06 -21.61
C CYS A 80 21.27 -25.19 -20.61
N HIS A 81 22.33 -25.90 -20.23
CA HIS A 81 22.28 -27.05 -19.31
C HIS A 81 22.34 -26.67 -17.83
N ARG A 82 22.15 -25.39 -17.50
CA ARG A 82 22.23 -24.87 -16.13
C ARG A 82 21.07 -25.41 -15.28
N LEU A 83 21.38 -26.13 -14.20
CA LEU A 83 20.37 -26.79 -13.35
C LEU A 83 19.76 -25.84 -12.32
N HIS A 84 20.55 -24.89 -11.78
CA HIS A 84 20.10 -23.94 -10.75
C HIS A 84 19.98 -22.53 -11.30
N THR A 85 18.77 -21.95 -11.23
CA THR A 85 18.46 -20.65 -11.86
C THR A 85 17.96 -19.57 -10.90
N ASP A 86 17.76 -19.91 -9.63
CA ASP A 86 17.38 -18.96 -8.58
C ASP A 86 18.59 -18.19 -8.02
N GLY A 87 18.33 -17.28 -7.06
CA GLY A 87 19.38 -16.51 -6.38
C GLY A 87 20.51 -17.39 -5.81
N SER A 88 20.17 -18.54 -5.21
CA SER A 88 21.13 -19.39 -4.47
C SER A 88 22.28 -19.92 -5.35
N SER A 89 22.03 -20.02 -6.66
CA SER A 89 23.04 -20.45 -7.63
C SER A 89 24.30 -19.57 -7.72
N ALA A 90 24.23 -18.32 -7.24
CA ALA A 90 25.36 -17.38 -7.24
C ALA A 90 25.94 -17.09 -5.84
N ASP A 91 25.50 -17.82 -4.81
CA ASP A 91 25.88 -17.56 -3.42
C ASP A 91 27.41 -17.53 -3.21
N HIS A 92 28.13 -18.46 -3.85
CA HIS A 92 29.59 -18.53 -3.81
C HIS A 92 30.30 -17.28 -4.35
N LEU A 93 29.70 -16.59 -5.33
CA LEU A 93 30.25 -15.35 -5.88
C LEU A 93 29.96 -14.15 -4.98
N PHE A 94 28.76 -14.07 -4.40
CA PHE A 94 28.40 -13.03 -3.43
C PHE A 94 29.28 -13.14 -2.17
N ILE A 95 29.47 -14.37 -1.68
CA ILE A 95 30.39 -14.65 -0.57
C ILE A 95 31.82 -14.26 -0.92
N ASN A 96 32.32 -14.62 -2.11
CA ASN A 96 33.67 -14.23 -2.52
C ASN A 96 33.85 -12.71 -2.56
N ARG A 97 32.87 -11.97 -3.10
CA ARG A 97 32.90 -10.50 -3.11
C ARG A 97 32.97 -9.93 -1.69
N ASP A 98 32.04 -10.33 -0.83
CA ASP A 98 31.92 -9.74 0.52
C ASP A 98 33.12 -10.12 1.41
N VAL A 99 33.65 -11.35 1.28
CA VAL A 99 34.90 -11.75 1.97
C VAL A 99 36.10 -10.94 1.46
N ARG A 100 36.23 -10.72 0.14
CA ARG A 100 37.32 -9.90 -0.42
C ARG A 100 37.21 -8.45 0.05
N ASP A 101 36.00 -7.91 0.17
CA ASP A 101 35.77 -6.56 0.70
C ASP A 101 36.14 -6.47 2.18
N LEU A 102 35.81 -7.48 2.99
CA LEU A 102 36.28 -7.59 4.37
C LEU A 102 37.81 -7.59 4.45
N LEU A 103 38.50 -8.40 3.63
CA LEU A 103 39.96 -8.44 3.60
C LEU A 103 40.55 -7.06 3.27
N HIS A 104 40.02 -6.37 2.25
CA HIS A 104 40.46 -5.02 1.89
C HIS A 104 40.24 -4.00 3.02
N ARG A 105 39.08 -4.02 3.69
CA ARG A 105 38.77 -3.13 4.83
C ARG A 105 39.77 -3.30 5.98
N HIS A 106 40.25 -4.52 6.21
CA HIS A 106 41.26 -4.83 7.22
C HIS A 106 42.71 -4.75 6.70
N GLY A 107 42.93 -4.11 5.56
CA GLY A 107 44.26 -3.88 4.99
C GLY A 107 44.97 -5.15 4.55
N ARG A 108 44.25 -6.27 4.37
CA ARG A 108 44.80 -7.52 3.83
C ARG A 108 44.50 -7.59 2.33
N ARG A 109 45.42 -8.16 1.55
CA ARG A 109 45.22 -8.37 0.12
C ARG A 109 44.68 -9.77 -0.14
N PRO A 110 43.53 -9.94 -0.82
CA PRO A 110 43.09 -11.25 -1.26
C PRO A 110 44.05 -11.79 -2.30
N GLY A 111 44.48 -13.04 -2.12
CA GLY A 111 45.27 -13.81 -3.06
C GLY A 111 44.37 -14.55 -4.06
N THR A 112 44.73 -15.80 -4.35
CA THR A 112 44.00 -16.65 -5.29
C THR A 112 42.68 -17.13 -4.67
N THR A 113 41.56 -16.90 -5.36
CA THR A 113 40.28 -17.55 -5.05
C THR A 113 40.15 -18.82 -5.87
N ARG A 114 39.76 -19.92 -5.23
CA ARG A 114 39.43 -21.20 -5.87
C ARG A 114 37.96 -21.55 -5.60
N PHE A 115 37.26 -21.91 -6.66
CA PHE A 115 35.87 -22.39 -6.62
C PHE A 115 35.87 -23.86 -7.02
N ASP A 116 35.52 -24.75 -6.10
CA ASP A 116 35.41 -26.19 -6.37
C ASP A 116 33.93 -26.59 -6.41
N GLY A 117 33.52 -27.31 -7.45
CA GLY A 117 32.13 -27.76 -7.62
C GLY A 117 31.87 -28.40 -8.98
N GLU A 118 30.61 -28.72 -9.24
CA GLU A 118 30.17 -29.47 -10.43
C GLU A 118 29.74 -28.53 -11.58
N PHE A 119 30.60 -27.57 -11.95
CA PHE A 119 30.22 -26.54 -12.93
C PHE A 119 30.01 -27.10 -14.35
N ASP A 120 30.76 -28.12 -14.75
CA ASP A 120 30.71 -28.70 -16.11
C ASP A 120 29.44 -29.51 -16.38
N THR A 121 28.78 -30.02 -15.33
CA THR A 121 27.50 -30.75 -15.41
C THR A 121 26.29 -29.86 -15.11
N GLY A 122 26.50 -28.54 -14.96
CA GLY A 122 25.45 -27.57 -14.64
C GLY A 122 25.07 -27.51 -13.16
N GLY A 123 25.83 -28.16 -12.29
CA GLY A 123 25.73 -28.13 -10.83
C GLY A 123 26.31 -26.86 -10.20
N GLY A 124 26.36 -26.83 -8.86
CA GLY A 124 26.77 -25.66 -8.07
C GLY A 124 28.17 -25.74 -7.47
N CYS A 125 28.64 -24.61 -6.93
CA CYS A 125 29.87 -24.53 -6.15
C CYS A 125 29.68 -25.22 -4.79
N GLN A 126 30.61 -26.10 -4.42
CA GLN A 126 30.65 -26.78 -3.12
C GLN A 126 31.61 -26.10 -2.15
N TRP A 127 32.74 -25.57 -2.64
CA TRP A 127 33.75 -24.92 -1.81
C TRP A 127 34.24 -23.61 -2.41
N VAL A 128 34.35 -22.59 -1.56
CA VAL A 128 35.07 -21.35 -1.88
C VAL A 128 36.29 -21.28 -0.98
N THR A 129 37.49 -21.25 -1.57
CA THR A 129 38.75 -21.10 -0.84
C THR A 129 39.42 -19.81 -1.26
N ILE A 130 39.66 -18.90 -0.32
CA ILE A 130 40.29 -17.60 -0.57
C ILE A 130 41.60 -17.56 0.21
N ASP A 131 42.71 -17.65 -0.52
CA ASP A 131 44.05 -17.50 0.06
C ASP A 131 44.34 -16.02 0.31
N LEU A 132 45.03 -15.67 1.39
CA LEU A 132 45.60 -14.33 1.55
C LEU A 132 46.89 -14.22 0.72
N ALA A 133 47.11 -13.07 0.08
CA ALA A 133 48.27 -12.86 -0.78
C ALA A 133 49.62 -12.88 -0.02
N ASP A 134 49.60 -12.67 1.30
CA ASP A 134 50.77 -12.77 2.18
C ASP A 134 51.05 -14.20 2.68
N GLY A 135 50.23 -15.18 2.29
CA GLY A 135 50.35 -16.58 2.69
C GLY A 135 50.05 -16.85 4.17
N ARG A 136 49.59 -15.84 4.93
CA ARG A 136 49.40 -15.97 6.38
C ARG A 136 48.08 -16.59 6.80
N GLY A 137 47.11 -16.67 5.89
CA GLY A 137 45.79 -17.18 6.21
C GLY A 137 45.00 -17.67 5.01
N VAL A 138 44.01 -18.50 5.28
CA VAL A 138 43.03 -19.00 4.30
C VAL A 138 41.62 -18.91 4.90
N VAL A 139 40.67 -18.38 4.12
CA VAL A 139 39.24 -18.45 4.45
C VAL A 139 38.59 -19.51 3.56
N VAL A 140 37.90 -20.46 4.18
CA VAL A 140 37.23 -21.56 3.48
C VAL A 140 35.76 -21.55 3.82
N VAL A 141 34.93 -21.51 2.78
CA VAL A 141 33.48 -21.56 2.90
C VAL A 141 32.94 -22.83 2.28
N ALA A 142 32.29 -23.65 3.10
CA ALA A 142 31.57 -24.84 2.67
C ALA A 142 30.15 -24.47 2.26
N LEU A 143 29.67 -24.94 1.12
CA LEU A 143 28.34 -24.65 0.58
C LEU A 143 27.52 -25.92 0.37
N ARG A 144 26.25 -25.76 0.02
CA ARG A 144 25.33 -26.88 -0.20
C ARG A 144 25.90 -27.90 -1.18
N GLY A 145 25.96 -29.16 -0.76
CA GLY A 145 26.54 -30.26 -1.54
C GLY A 145 28.02 -30.54 -1.27
N ALA A 146 28.68 -29.75 -0.42
CA ALA A 146 30.03 -30.06 0.06
C ALA A 146 30.06 -31.36 0.87
N ASP A 147 30.95 -32.27 0.49
CA ASP A 147 31.24 -33.47 1.26
C ASP A 147 32.18 -33.15 2.42
N LEU A 148 31.63 -33.14 3.64
CA LEU A 148 32.39 -32.87 4.85
C LEU A 148 33.17 -34.09 5.37
N SER A 149 33.06 -35.26 4.76
CA SER A 149 33.77 -36.47 5.21
C SER A 149 35.29 -36.34 5.05
N ASP A 150 35.75 -35.64 4.00
CA ASP A 150 37.17 -35.36 3.74
C ASP A 150 37.65 -34.04 4.37
N TRP A 151 36.84 -33.43 5.25
CA TRP A 151 37.15 -32.12 5.86
C TRP A 151 38.48 -32.13 6.63
N GLU A 152 38.77 -33.22 7.36
CA GLU A 152 39.99 -33.33 8.18
C GLU A 152 41.25 -33.32 7.32
N GLU A 153 41.25 -34.07 6.22
CA GLU A 153 42.39 -34.09 5.29
C GLU A 153 42.60 -32.71 4.64
N ARG A 154 41.50 -32.02 4.32
CA ARG A 154 41.55 -30.66 3.75
C ARG A 154 42.06 -29.63 4.77
N GLU A 155 41.62 -29.73 6.02
CA GLU A 155 42.09 -28.90 7.13
C GLU A 155 43.59 -29.07 7.37
N ASP A 156 44.07 -30.31 7.47
CA ASP A 156 45.49 -30.61 7.67
C ASP A 156 46.34 -30.06 6.52
N ARG A 157 45.87 -30.22 5.27
CA ARG A 157 46.54 -29.69 4.08
C ARG A 157 46.62 -28.16 4.11
N LEU A 158 45.53 -27.47 4.44
CA LEU A 158 45.50 -26.00 4.47
C LEU A 158 46.33 -25.42 5.62
N ARG A 159 46.28 -26.03 6.80
CA ARG A 159 47.11 -25.62 7.95
C ARG A 159 48.59 -25.89 7.75
N SER A 160 48.96 -26.87 6.93
CA SER A 160 50.35 -27.05 6.52
C SER A 160 50.87 -25.91 5.62
N ALA A 161 49.96 -25.21 4.93
CA ALA A 161 50.28 -24.16 3.96
C ALA A 161 50.09 -22.74 4.52
N ALA A 162 49.28 -22.55 5.56
CA ALA A 162 49.01 -21.25 6.16
C ALA A 162 48.90 -21.31 7.70
N PRO A 163 49.44 -20.30 8.41
CA PRO A 163 49.36 -20.19 9.88
C PRO A 163 47.96 -20.34 10.48
N TRP A 164 46.94 -19.78 9.83
CA TRP A 164 45.56 -19.93 10.27
C TRP A 164 44.60 -20.24 9.12
N VAL A 165 43.53 -20.95 9.46
CA VAL A 165 42.44 -21.31 8.54
C VAL A 165 41.12 -20.98 9.22
N SER A 166 40.27 -20.19 8.57
CA SER A 166 38.92 -19.85 9.05
C SER A 166 37.89 -20.63 8.26
N TRP A 167 37.18 -21.53 8.94
CA TRP A 167 36.09 -22.33 8.36
C TRP A 167 34.74 -21.68 8.59
N VAL A 168 33.96 -21.60 7.52
CA VAL A 168 32.61 -21.06 7.55
C VAL A 168 31.66 -22.00 6.82
N PHE A 169 30.53 -22.34 7.43
CA PHE A 169 29.58 -23.31 6.91
C PHE A 169 28.31 -22.62 6.40
N GLY A 170 27.95 -22.85 5.14
CA GLY A 170 26.75 -22.31 4.53
C GLY A 170 25.45 -22.93 5.05
N PRO A 171 24.30 -22.41 4.62
CA PRO A 171 22.99 -22.82 5.12
C PRO A 171 22.75 -24.33 5.03
N GLY A 172 22.35 -24.94 6.14
CA GLY A 172 21.99 -26.36 6.22
C GLY A 172 23.16 -27.33 6.41
N LEU A 173 24.41 -26.84 6.41
CA LEU A 173 25.57 -27.66 6.77
C LEU A 173 25.79 -27.66 8.29
N ARG A 174 26.10 -28.84 8.84
CA ARG A 174 26.50 -28.97 10.24
C ARG A 174 28.02 -28.87 10.33
N ALA A 175 28.53 -27.99 11.17
CA ALA A 175 29.96 -27.89 11.42
C ALA A 175 30.49 -29.21 12.03
N PRO A 176 31.68 -29.68 11.63
CA PRO A 176 32.31 -30.85 12.22
C PRO A 176 32.47 -30.70 13.74
N GLN A 177 32.08 -31.74 14.49
CA GLN A 177 32.12 -31.69 15.96
C GLN A 177 33.54 -31.46 16.51
N ARG A 178 34.57 -31.96 15.82
CA ARG A 178 35.97 -31.74 16.20
C ARG A 178 36.38 -30.26 16.10
N LEU A 179 35.84 -29.50 15.13
CA LEU A 179 36.09 -28.08 15.01
C LEU A 179 35.51 -27.32 16.22
N LEU A 180 34.25 -27.59 16.56
CA LEU A 180 33.58 -27.01 17.73
C LEU A 180 34.32 -27.33 19.05
N GLN A 181 34.88 -28.55 19.17
CA GLN A 181 35.67 -28.95 20.33
C GLN A 181 37.02 -28.24 20.40
N ARG A 182 37.71 -28.09 19.25
CA ARG A 182 39.03 -27.46 19.15
C ARG A 182 38.99 -25.96 19.36
N ASP A 183 38.06 -25.27 18.71
CA ASP A 183 38.03 -23.80 18.66
C ASP A 183 37.00 -23.19 19.62
N GLY A 184 36.13 -24.02 20.22
CA GLY A 184 35.05 -23.58 21.12
C GLY A 184 33.83 -23.00 20.41
N PHE A 185 33.92 -22.76 19.10
CA PHE A 185 32.85 -22.23 18.28
C PHE A 185 32.93 -22.75 16.84
N ALA A 186 31.86 -22.58 16.06
CA ALA A 186 31.87 -22.72 14.61
C ALA A 186 31.15 -21.55 13.95
N MET A 187 31.61 -21.16 12.76
CA MET A 187 31.02 -20.06 12.01
C MET A 187 30.06 -20.56 10.94
N HIS A 188 28.91 -19.91 10.83
CA HIS A 188 27.86 -20.21 9.87
C HIS A 188 27.56 -18.99 9.00
N LEU A 189 27.07 -19.20 7.78
CA LEU A 189 26.58 -18.14 6.92
C LEU A 189 25.13 -18.36 6.57
N MET A 190 24.40 -17.26 6.46
CA MET A 190 23.09 -17.22 5.82
C MET A 190 22.91 -15.92 5.05
N PHE A 191 22.01 -15.93 4.07
CA PHE A 191 21.56 -14.72 3.40
C PHE A 191 20.27 -14.25 4.06
N ASP A 192 20.14 -12.94 4.30
CA ASP A 192 18.87 -12.36 4.72
C ASP A 192 17.97 -12.15 3.50
N ASP A 193 17.01 -13.05 3.30
CA ASP A 193 16.06 -13.01 2.18
C ASP A 193 14.97 -11.92 2.33
N ARG A 194 14.97 -11.15 3.44
CA ARG A 194 13.99 -10.09 3.73
C ARG A 194 14.47 -8.69 3.31
N ALA A 195 15.75 -8.54 2.98
CA ALA A 195 16.36 -7.27 2.58
C ALA A 195 16.70 -7.24 1.07
N GLN A 196 16.58 -6.06 0.44
CA GLN A 196 17.00 -5.88 -0.95
C GLN A 196 18.53 -6.07 -1.07
N GLY A 197 18.99 -6.85 -2.06
CA GLY A 197 20.42 -7.04 -2.33
C GLY A 197 21.07 -8.31 -1.74
N ARG A 198 20.31 -9.18 -1.05
CA ARG A 198 20.78 -10.42 -0.40
C ARG A 198 22.02 -10.20 0.47
N PRO A 199 21.93 -9.42 1.57
CA PRO A 199 23.05 -9.19 2.46
C PRO A 199 23.43 -10.48 3.21
N LEU A 200 24.73 -10.67 3.39
CA LEU A 200 25.33 -11.82 4.05
C LEU A 200 25.33 -11.64 5.58
N GLN A 201 24.92 -12.66 6.33
CA GLN A 201 25.01 -12.69 7.79
C GLN A 201 26.00 -13.77 8.25
N LEU A 202 26.76 -13.45 9.29
CA LEU A 202 27.72 -14.36 9.92
C LEU A 202 27.20 -14.81 11.28
N GLY A 203 26.99 -16.11 11.43
CA GLY A 203 26.53 -16.76 12.64
C GLY A 203 27.68 -17.37 13.43
N THR A 204 27.64 -17.28 14.75
CA THR A 204 28.57 -17.98 15.64
C THR A 204 27.81 -18.99 16.47
N GLN A 205 28.12 -20.27 16.28
CA GLN A 205 27.56 -21.37 17.06
C GLN A 205 28.51 -21.72 18.20
N LEU A 206 28.07 -21.56 19.44
CA LEU A 206 28.76 -22.05 20.63
C LEU A 206 28.17 -23.40 21.07
N LEU A 207 28.95 -24.18 21.83
CA LEU A 207 28.51 -25.48 22.33
C LEU A 207 27.31 -25.31 23.29
N GLY A 208 26.14 -25.81 22.90
CA GLY A 208 24.92 -25.77 23.75
C GLY A 208 24.17 -24.44 23.76
N ALA A 209 24.56 -23.46 22.95
CA ALA A 209 23.88 -22.17 22.82
C ALA A 209 23.26 -22.01 21.40
N PRO A 210 22.21 -21.19 21.25
CA PRO A 210 21.72 -20.81 19.92
C PRO A 210 22.81 -20.05 19.14
N THR A 211 22.75 -20.11 17.81
CA THR A 211 23.67 -19.37 16.94
C THR A 211 23.39 -17.87 17.02
N GLU A 212 24.41 -17.09 17.33
CA GLU A 212 24.33 -15.62 17.35
C GLU A 212 24.70 -15.06 15.98
N TRP A 213 23.81 -14.27 15.38
CA TRP A 213 23.95 -13.74 14.03
C TRP A 213 24.29 -12.25 14.04
N ILE A 214 25.26 -11.86 13.22
CA ILE A 214 25.62 -10.46 12.94
C ILE A 214 25.57 -10.19 11.44
N ASP A 215 25.50 -8.92 11.04
CA ASP A 215 25.78 -8.53 9.66
C ASP A 215 27.23 -8.90 9.33
N PHE A 216 27.49 -9.49 8.16
CA PHE A 216 28.85 -9.85 7.77
C PHE A 216 29.77 -8.63 7.70
N HIS A 217 29.23 -7.41 7.50
CA HIS A 217 30.01 -6.18 7.52
C HIS A 217 30.57 -5.85 8.92
N ASP A 218 29.95 -6.35 9.98
CA ASP A 218 30.39 -6.18 11.36
C ASP A 218 31.43 -7.23 11.79
N ALA A 219 31.67 -8.24 10.94
CA ALA A 219 32.74 -9.20 11.15
C ALA A 219 34.10 -8.49 11.14
N ARG A 220 35.05 -9.03 11.90
CA ARG A 220 36.43 -8.55 12.01
C ARG A 220 37.39 -9.64 11.55
N LEU A 221 38.58 -9.21 11.16
CA LEU A 221 39.70 -10.11 10.87
C LEU A 221 40.89 -9.73 11.76
N ASP A 222 41.44 -10.69 12.48
CA ASP A 222 42.67 -10.54 13.26
C ASP A 222 43.81 -11.43 12.72
N ASP A 223 44.91 -11.56 13.47
CA ASP A 223 46.04 -12.40 13.07
C ASP A 223 45.79 -13.91 13.27
N ASP A 224 44.66 -14.31 13.84
CA ASP A 224 44.23 -15.69 14.07
C ASP A 224 43.02 -16.08 13.18
N GLY A 225 42.43 -15.14 12.45
CA GLY A 225 41.43 -15.38 11.41
C GLY A 225 40.17 -14.51 11.50
N LEU A 226 39.07 -15.01 10.95
CA LEU A 226 37.76 -14.36 10.98
C LEU A 226 37.19 -14.37 12.40
N LEU A 227 36.50 -13.29 12.78
CA LEU A 227 35.91 -13.10 14.11
C LEU A 227 34.57 -12.35 14.06
N THR A 228 33.67 -12.79 14.92
CA THR A 228 32.51 -12.06 15.47
C THR A 228 32.77 -11.71 16.95
N PRO A 229 32.00 -10.78 17.56
CA PRO A 229 32.07 -10.55 19.01
C PRO A 229 31.95 -11.83 19.84
N ALA A 230 30.95 -12.67 19.54
CA ALA A 230 30.74 -13.95 20.22
C ALA A 230 31.90 -14.94 20.05
N SER A 231 32.50 -15.01 18.87
CA SER A 231 33.64 -15.89 18.63
C SER A 231 34.93 -15.37 19.27
N ALA A 232 35.07 -14.06 19.42
CA ALA A 232 36.21 -13.46 20.11
C ALA A 232 36.17 -13.81 21.61
N ASP A 233 34.99 -13.68 22.23
CA ASP A 233 34.78 -14.06 23.63
C ASP A 233 34.99 -15.57 23.85
N ALA A 234 34.48 -16.40 22.93
CA ALA A 234 34.67 -17.84 22.98
C ALA A 234 36.14 -18.25 22.81
N ARG A 235 36.87 -17.63 21.86
CA ARG A 235 38.30 -17.87 21.63
C ARG A 235 39.13 -17.49 22.87
N CYS A 236 38.80 -16.39 23.54
CA CYS A 236 39.44 -16.00 24.81
C CYS A 236 39.17 -17.03 25.92
N THR A 237 37.91 -17.39 26.12
CA THR A 237 37.48 -18.31 27.20
C THR A 237 38.04 -19.72 27.01
N HIS A 238 38.09 -20.21 25.77
CA HIS A 238 38.60 -21.54 25.42
C HIS A 238 40.13 -21.63 25.52
N ARG A 239 40.84 -20.56 25.16
CA ARG A 239 42.31 -20.45 25.33
C ARG A 239 42.70 -20.50 26.81
N ASP A 240 41.89 -19.93 27.71
CA ASP A 240 42.10 -20.00 29.16
C ASP A 240 41.85 -21.41 29.73
N THR A 241 40.92 -22.20 29.15
CA THR A 241 40.58 -23.55 29.62
C THR A 241 41.59 -24.63 29.20
N LEU A 242 42.41 -24.37 28.18
CA LEU A 242 43.48 -25.27 27.71
C LEU A 242 44.81 -25.10 28.45
N THR A 243 44.91 -24.16 29.38
CA THR A 243 46.09 -24.03 30.27
C THR A 243 46.04 -25.14 31.33
N PRO A 244 47.05 -26.02 31.46
CA PRO A 244 47.02 -27.11 32.43
C PRO A 244 47.05 -26.54 33.85
N VAL A 245 45.95 -26.76 34.58
CA VAL A 245 45.84 -26.49 36.02
C VAL A 245 46.88 -27.34 36.76
N THR A 246 47.96 -26.72 37.22
CA THR A 246 48.79 -27.27 38.29
C THR A 246 48.01 -27.24 39.59
N THR A 247 47.96 -28.41 40.24
CA THR A 247 47.26 -28.73 41.47
C THR A 247 47.63 -27.82 42.66
N PRO A 248 46.69 -27.57 43.60
CA PRO A 248 46.90 -26.68 44.73
C PRO A 248 47.48 -27.42 45.95
N PRO A 249 48.11 -26.71 46.91
CA PRO A 249 48.17 -27.18 48.28
C PRO A 249 47.30 -26.34 49.22
N SER A 250 46.46 -27.09 49.95
CA SER A 250 45.87 -26.95 51.27
C SER A 250 45.85 -25.63 52.05
N ALA A 251 44.68 -25.44 52.65
CA ALA A 251 44.26 -24.49 53.67
C ALA A 251 45.15 -24.38 54.91
N VAL A 252 45.26 -23.17 55.47
CA VAL A 252 45.36 -22.90 56.93
C VAL A 252 44.63 -21.59 57.28
N ALA A 253 44.00 -21.65 58.46
CA ALA A 253 43.17 -20.74 59.24
C ALA A 253 43.48 -19.22 59.31
N ASP A 254 42.39 -18.47 59.51
CA ASP A 254 42.27 -17.14 60.17
C ASP A 254 42.83 -17.17 61.61
N PRO A 255 43.28 -16.05 62.24
CA PRO A 255 42.37 -14.93 62.57
C PRO A 255 42.98 -13.49 62.74
N GLU A 256 42.06 -12.50 62.76
CA GLU A 256 42.09 -11.18 63.45
C GLU A 256 43.12 -10.08 63.07
N SER A 257 42.63 -8.92 62.60
CA SER A 257 42.78 -7.61 63.26
C SER A 257 42.20 -6.45 62.42
N GLN A 258 41.95 -5.34 63.09
CA GLN A 258 40.91 -4.34 62.85
C GLN A 258 41.34 -3.13 62.00
N LEU A 259 40.32 -2.53 61.36
CA LEU A 259 40.09 -1.09 61.14
C LEU A 259 41.17 -0.23 60.42
N SER A 260 40.82 0.24 59.21
CA SER A 260 41.06 1.63 58.76
C SER A 260 40.09 1.99 57.62
N ASN A 261 39.44 3.16 57.74
CA ASN A 261 38.40 3.69 56.85
C ASN A 261 38.82 3.80 55.37
N PRO A 262 37.90 3.64 54.42
CA PRO A 262 38.11 4.04 53.03
C PRO A 262 38.13 5.58 52.89
N PRO A 263 38.86 6.14 51.90
CA PRO A 263 39.02 7.58 51.75
C PRO A 263 37.72 8.25 51.30
N GLN A 264 37.50 9.44 51.83
CA GLN A 264 36.38 10.32 51.53
C GLN A 264 36.36 10.71 50.04
N PRO A 265 35.19 10.77 49.37
CA PRO A 265 35.09 11.24 47.99
C PRO A 265 35.49 12.72 47.88
N PRO A 266 36.17 13.14 46.78
CA PRO A 266 36.64 14.50 46.63
C PRO A 266 35.46 15.48 46.50
N GLN A 267 35.54 16.61 47.18
CA GLN A 267 34.58 17.71 47.06
C GLN A 267 34.63 18.36 45.65
N PRO A 268 33.51 18.91 45.16
CA PRO A 268 33.44 19.50 43.83
C PRO A 268 34.32 20.76 43.76
N SER A 269 35.25 20.77 42.80
CA SER A 269 36.01 21.97 42.45
C SER A 269 35.22 22.83 41.46
N GLU A 270 35.35 24.14 41.59
CA GLU A 270 34.74 25.16 40.74
C GLU A 270 35.07 24.95 39.23
N PRO A 271 34.16 25.35 38.32
CA PRO A 271 34.31 25.06 36.90
C PRO A 271 35.51 25.79 36.29
N ARG A 272 36.44 25.02 35.71
CA ARG A 272 37.57 25.55 34.95
C ARG A 272 37.12 26.00 33.55
N THR A 273 37.37 27.27 33.24
CA THR A 273 37.23 27.86 31.89
C THR A 273 38.44 27.49 31.03
N ALA A 274 38.23 27.15 29.76
CA ALA A 274 39.32 26.95 28.79
C ALA A 274 39.28 28.08 27.75
N VAL A 275 40.42 28.74 27.54
CA VAL A 275 40.58 29.84 26.57
C VAL A 275 41.18 29.25 25.29
N LEU A 276 40.49 29.44 24.16
CA LEU A 276 41.02 29.09 22.83
C LEU A 276 41.90 30.23 22.29
N SER A 277 42.78 29.92 21.33
CA SER A 277 43.85 30.78 20.79
C SER A 277 43.38 32.11 20.15
N ASN A 278 42.08 32.33 20.06
CA ASN A 278 41.40 33.51 19.51
C ASN A 278 40.62 34.33 20.58
N GLY A 279 40.76 34.03 21.87
CA GLY A 279 40.37 34.94 22.97
C GLY A 279 38.87 35.01 23.30
N ILE A 280 38.07 34.06 22.84
CA ILE A 280 36.64 33.96 23.21
C ILE A 280 36.51 33.00 24.40
N GLU A 281 35.91 33.46 25.50
CA GLU A 281 35.57 32.64 26.66
C GLU A 281 34.20 31.99 26.49
N MET A 282 34.11 30.66 26.60
CA MET A 282 32.85 29.92 26.52
C MET A 282 32.77 28.84 27.62
N SER A 283 31.54 28.49 28.01
CA SER A 283 31.27 27.52 29.09
C SER A 283 31.19 26.07 28.57
N LEU A 284 31.66 25.10 29.38
CA LEU A 284 31.77 23.68 29.00
C LEU A 284 30.49 22.98 28.48
N PRO A 285 29.25 23.38 28.84
CA PRO A 285 28.03 22.79 28.26
C PRO A 285 27.85 23.07 26.76
N GLU A 286 28.34 24.20 26.24
CA GLU A 286 28.19 24.59 24.83
C GLU A 286 29.18 23.85 23.91
N LEU A 287 30.27 23.31 24.46
CA LEU A 287 31.27 22.50 23.75
C LEU A 287 30.86 21.02 23.61
N ARG A 288 29.87 20.54 24.35
CA ARG A 288 29.49 19.11 24.37
C ARG A 288 28.68 18.65 23.17
N ALA A 289 27.83 19.50 22.59
CA ALA A 289 26.93 19.09 21.52
C ALA A 289 27.66 18.73 20.20
N PRO A 290 28.65 19.52 19.72
CA PRO A 290 29.39 19.17 18.50
C PRO A 290 30.37 18.02 18.73
N PHE A 291 30.97 17.94 19.93
CA PHE A 291 31.96 16.92 20.27
C PHE A 291 31.33 15.55 20.46
N GLN A 292 30.14 15.46 21.05
CA GLN A 292 29.37 14.20 21.13
C GLN A 292 28.98 13.69 19.74
N GLN A 293 28.58 14.59 18.84
CA GLN A 293 28.21 14.24 17.46
C GLN A 293 29.41 13.73 16.66
N HIS A 294 30.61 14.25 16.94
CA HIS A 294 31.87 13.76 16.35
C HIS A 294 32.32 12.43 16.98
N LEU A 295 32.19 12.27 18.30
CA LEU A 295 32.50 11.02 19.01
C LEU A 295 31.57 9.88 18.59
N ASP A 296 30.27 10.15 18.42
CA ASP A 296 29.28 9.18 17.96
C ASP A 296 29.55 8.73 16.50
N THR A 297 30.20 9.60 15.70
CA THR A 297 30.63 9.31 14.33
C THR A 297 31.93 8.49 14.29
N GLU A 298 32.90 8.77 15.18
CA GLU A 298 34.17 8.02 15.24
C GLU A 298 34.07 6.67 15.98
N LEU A 299 33.19 6.55 16.99
CA LEU A 299 33.04 5.33 17.79
C LEU A 299 32.11 4.28 17.16
N GLY A 300 31.51 4.56 16.00
CA GLY A 300 30.64 3.62 15.29
C GLY A 300 29.39 3.21 16.09
N VAL A 301 29.01 3.97 17.12
CA VAL A 301 27.75 3.78 17.83
C VAL A 301 26.64 4.34 16.95
N GLN A 302 26.25 3.59 15.92
CA GLN A 302 24.95 3.80 15.31
C GLN A 302 23.92 3.51 16.41
N SER A 303 23.39 4.57 17.02
CA SER A 303 22.10 4.50 17.68
C SER A 303 21.16 3.83 16.67
N ARG A 304 20.69 2.61 16.98
CA ARG A 304 19.72 1.86 16.19
C ARG A 304 18.48 2.74 16.00
N ARG A 305 18.47 3.55 14.95
CA ARG A 305 17.44 4.53 14.60
C ARG A 305 16.98 4.22 13.19
N ILE A 306 15.82 3.57 13.08
CA ILE A 306 15.13 3.41 11.79
C ILE A 306 14.40 4.73 11.55
N GLY A 307 15.02 5.63 10.79
CA GLY A 307 14.52 6.99 10.57
C GLY A 307 14.92 7.57 9.21
N GLY A 308 14.93 6.75 8.16
CA GLY A 308 14.89 7.25 6.78
C GLY A 308 13.44 7.39 6.36
N GLY A 309 12.90 8.61 6.34
CA GLY A 309 11.51 8.84 5.90
C GLY A 309 11.30 8.34 4.47
N VAL A 310 10.18 7.65 4.24
CA VAL A 310 9.81 7.20 2.89
C VAL A 310 9.39 8.43 2.09
N ARG A 311 10.13 8.75 1.01
CA ARG A 311 9.85 9.92 0.19
C ARG A 311 8.58 9.65 -0.63
N PRO A 312 7.59 10.57 -0.65
CA PRO A 312 6.41 10.40 -1.51
C PRO A 312 6.81 10.47 -2.98
N LEU A 313 6.00 9.85 -3.85
CA LEU A 313 6.16 9.92 -5.30
C LEU A 313 6.11 11.38 -5.78
N ASP A 314 6.75 11.63 -6.90
CA ASP A 314 6.61 12.91 -7.60
C ASP A 314 5.28 12.92 -8.36
N PRO A 315 4.37 13.90 -8.11
CA PRO A 315 3.14 14.08 -8.89
C PRO A 315 3.37 14.26 -10.40
N GLY A 316 4.62 14.50 -10.80
CA GLY A 316 5.05 14.48 -12.19
C GLY A 316 4.84 15.82 -12.90
N PRO A 317 5.18 15.90 -14.20
CA PRO A 317 5.13 17.15 -14.94
C PRO A 317 3.70 17.60 -15.28
N SER A 318 2.70 16.73 -15.12
CA SER A 318 1.29 17.07 -15.37
C SER A 318 0.81 18.20 -14.46
N VAL A 319 1.34 18.29 -13.23
CA VAL A 319 1.03 19.36 -12.29
C VAL A 319 1.86 20.62 -12.49
N ASP A 320 2.89 20.62 -13.35
CA ASP A 320 3.77 21.79 -13.51
C ASP A 320 3.03 23.02 -14.07
N ARG A 321 1.97 22.78 -14.86
CA ARG A 321 1.12 23.82 -15.43
C ARG A 321 0.21 24.51 -14.41
N ILE A 322 0.03 23.90 -13.23
CA ILE A 322 -0.74 24.50 -12.16
C ILE A 322 0.07 25.65 -11.54
N PRO A 323 -0.49 26.87 -11.45
CA PRO A 323 0.18 27.97 -10.78
C PRO A 323 0.28 27.71 -9.27
N LEU A 324 1.44 28.02 -8.68
CA LEU A 324 1.59 28.13 -7.24
C LEU A 324 1.58 29.62 -6.85
N PRO A 325 0.55 30.11 -6.13
CA PRO A 325 0.42 31.54 -5.88
C PRO A 325 1.52 32.11 -4.96
N ALA A 326 1.97 33.33 -5.27
CA ALA A 326 3.04 34.01 -4.53
C ALA A 326 2.70 34.23 -3.04
N ASP A 327 1.42 34.47 -2.72
CA ASP A 327 0.96 34.63 -1.35
C ASP A 327 1.11 33.34 -0.53
N VAL A 328 0.85 32.16 -1.10
CA VAL A 328 1.08 30.86 -0.43
C VAL A 328 2.56 30.71 -0.10
N ILE A 329 3.43 30.97 -1.09
CA ILE A 329 4.89 30.89 -0.93
C ILE A 329 5.35 31.85 0.18
N ALA A 330 4.84 33.08 0.17
CA ALA A 330 5.20 34.10 1.16
C ALA A 330 4.80 33.69 2.58
N VAL A 331 3.56 33.19 2.77
CA VAL A 331 3.10 32.70 4.08
C VAL A 331 3.96 31.55 4.57
N LEU A 332 4.23 30.55 3.73
CA LEU A 332 5.00 29.38 4.15
C LEU A 332 6.45 29.74 4.49
N ARG A 333 7.09 30.63 3.71
CA ARG A 333 8.44 31.13 4.01
C ARG A 333 8.49 31.90 5.32
N ASP A 334 7.48 32.73 5.59
CA ASP A 334 7.36 33.48 6.84
C ASP A 334 7.12 32.56 8.07
N LEU A 335 6.58 31.37 7.84
CA LEU A 335 6.48 30.29 8.83
C LEU A 335 7.76 29.44 8.95
N GLY A 336 8.81 29.78 8.19
CA GLY A 336 10.10 29.08 8.22
C GLY A 336 10.21 27.86 7.30
N TRP A 337 9.24 27.64 6.40
CA TRP A 337 9.28 26.52 5.45
C TRP A 337 9.24 27.02 4.00
N ASN A 338 10.34 26.84 3.26
CA ASN A 338 10.46 27.35 1.90
C ASN A 338 10.09 26.27 0.87
N PRO A 339 8.97 26.42 0.14
CA PRO A 339 8.54 25.41 -0.84
C PRO A 339 9.40 25.37 -2.12
N LEU A 340 10.27 26.37 -2.32
CA LEU A 340 11.10 26.49 -3.52
C LEU A 340 12.47 25.79 -3.40
N THR A 341 12.79 25.20 -2.24
CA THR A 341 14.07 24.51 -2.02
C THR A 341 14.15 23.16 -2.72
N ASP A 342 13.00 22.51 -2.96
CA ASP A 342 12.89 21.23 -3.66
C ASP A 342 11.75 21.34 -4.70
N PRO A 343 12.01 21.05 -5.99
CA PRO A 343 10.96 20.96 -7.01
C PRO A 343 9.79 20.05 -6.61
N LEU A 344 10.07 18.98 -5.87
CA LEU A 344 9.03 18.07 -5.35
C LEU A 344 8.07 18.80 -4.41
N HIS A 345 8.57 19.69 -3.54
CA HIS A 345 7.72 20.47 -2.65
C HIS A 345 6.77 21.38 -3.43
N THR A 346 7.30 22.03 -4.47
CA THR A 346 6.52 22.90 -5.34
C THR A 346 5.41 22.12 -6.06
N ARG A 347 5.71 20.93 -6.60
CA ARG A 347 4.72 20.09 -7.30
C ARG A 347 3.61 19.59 -6.39
N TRP A 348 3.95 19.12 -5.18
CA TRP A 348 2.95 18.71 -4.19
C TRP A 348 2.05 19.85 -3.74
N LEU A 349 2.58 21.06 -3.56
CA LEU A 349 1.74 22.22 -3.23
C LEU A 349 0.85 22.68 -4.37
N LYS A 350 1.32 22.54 -5.61
CA LYS A 350 0.50 22.78 -6.81
C LYS A 350 -0.68 21.81 -6.86
N LEU A 351 -0.42 20.51 -6.68
CA LEU A 351 -1.47 19.51 -6.56
C LEU A 351 -2.42 19.82 -5.39
N ALA A 352 -1.87 20.14 -4.21
CA ALA A 352 -2.62 20.53 -3.03
C ALA A 352 -3.39 21.85 -3.20
N GLY A 353 -3.09 22.64 -4.22
CA GLY A 353 -3.83 23.82 -4.63
C GLY A 353 -5.00 23.53 -5.57
N THR A 354 -5.35 22.26 -5.82
CA THR A 354 -6.49 21.87 -6.66
C THR A 354 -7.65 21.30 -5.86
N HIS A 355 -8.86 21.35 -6.40
CA HIS A 355 -10.03 20.65 -5.89
C HIS A 355 -10.37 19.43 -6.75
N SER A 356 -11.06 18.44 -6.18
CA SER A 356 -11.52 17.26 -6.90
C SER A 356 -12.31 17.62 -8.17
N SER A 357 -13.14 18.67 -8.13
CA SER A 357 -13.87 19.14 -9.32
C SER A 357 -12.95 19.61 -10.45
N TYR A 358 -11.81 20.23 -10.12
CA TYR A 358 -10.82 20.64 -11.12
C TYR A 358 -10.10 19.43 -11.74
N LEU A 359 -9.80 18.41 -10.94
CA LEU A 359 -9.21 17.15 -11.43
C LEU A 359 -10.16 16.40 -12.36
N TYR A 360 -11.46 16.34 -12.01
CA TYR A 360 -12.47 15.71 -12.86
C TYR A 360 -12.71 16.46 -14.17
N GLU A 361 -12.64 17.80 -14.19
CA GLU A 361 -12.76 18.56 -15.43
C GLU A 361 -11.49 18.42 -16.28
N THR A 362 -10.33 18.53 -15.65
CA THR A 362 -9.02 18.52 -16.29
C THR A 362 -8.42 17.12 -16.25
N HIS A 363 -8.86 16.23 -17.15
CA HIS A 363 -8.40 14.84 -17.32
C HIS A 363 -6.90 14.68 -17.69
N ALA A 364 -6.10 15.73 -17.50
CA ALA A 364 -4.68 15.80 -17.86
C ALA A 364 -3.74 15.66 -16.65
N ILE A 365 -4.27 15.57 -15.42
CA ILE A 365 -3.49 15.37 -14.20
C ILE A 365 -3.57 13.89 -13.81
N ASP A 366 -2.41 13.23 -13.77
CA ASP A 366 -2.27 11.80 -13.50
C ASP A 366 -2.27 11.53 -11.99
N THR A 367 -3.37 11.86 -11.32
CA THR A 367 -3.55 11.67 -9.87
C THR A 367 -5.03 11.48 -9.52
N ASP A 368 -5.33 10.54 -8.62
CA ASP A 368 -6.69 10.30 -8.15
C ASP A 368 -7.11 11.34 -7.10
N PRO A 369 -8.35 11.87 -7.13
CA PRO A 369 -8.84 12.84 -6.16
C PRO A 369 -8.73 12.40 -4.69
N ARG A 370 -8.69 11.10 -4.39
CA ARG A 370 -8.52 10.59 -3.02
C ARG A 370 -7.18 10.99 -2.39
N VAL A 371 -6.17 11.31 -3.19
CA VAL A 371 -4.90 11.87 -2.69
C VAL A 371 -5.16 13.20 -1.99
N LEU A 372 -6.08 14.03 -2.51
CA LEU A 372 -6.44 15.31 -1.92
C LEU A 372 -7.14 15.11 -0.55
N ASP A 373 -8.03 14.13 -0.45
CA ASP A 373 -8.71 13.76 0.80
C ASP A 373 -7.70 13.30 1.87
N MET A 374 -6.71 12.50 1.47
CA MET A 374 -5.63 12.06 2.36
C MET A 374 -4.83 13.24 2.92
N LEU A 375 -4.46 14.20 2.07
CA LEU A 375 -3.76 15.42 2.49
C LEU A 375 -4.64 16.26 3.43
N GLN A 376 -5.92 16.44 3.10
CA GLN A 376 -6.86 17.16 3.95
C GLN A 376 -6.97 16.54 5.35
N GLU A 377 -7.13 15.21 5.42
CA GLU A 377 -7.24 14.48 6.68
C GLU A 377 -5.93 14.46 7.48
N LEU A 378 -4.77 14.49 6.80
CA LEU A 378 -3.46 14.65 7.43
C LEU A 378 -3.29 16.04 8.05
N GLY A 379 -3.56 17.10 7.29
CA GLY A 379 -3.46 18.48 7.77
C GLY A 379 -4.41 18.76 8.94
N LYS A 380 -5.62 18.21 8.88
CA LYS A 380 -6.63 18.26 9.96
C LYS A 380 -6.17 17.62 11.27
N ARG A 381 -5.36 16.56 11.22
CA ARG A 381 -4.81 15.90 12.42
C ARG A 381 -3.64 16.68 12.99
N TRP A 382 -2.71 17.13 12.15
CA TRP A 382 -1.57 17.93 12.60
C TRP A 382 -1.97 19.26 13.22
N LEU A 383 -2.87 20.02 12.58
CA LEU A 383 -3.39 21.27 13.16
C LEU A 383 -4.23 21.00 14.41
N GLY A 384 -4.91 19.84 14.46
CA GLY A 384 -5.63 19.38 15.66
C GLY A 384 -4.70 19.13 16.83
N LEU A 385 -3.57 18.45 16.62
CA LEU A 385 -2.57 18.25 17.65
C LEU A 385 -1.89 19.56 18.04
N ALA A 386 -1.54 20.41 17.07
CA ALA A 386 -0.90 21.69 17.33
C ALA A 386 -1.75 22.63 18.19
N VAL A 387 -3.08 22.68 17.96
CA VAL A 387 -3.98 23.53 18.77
C VAL A 387 -4.20 22.93 20.16
N LEU A 388 -4.18 21.60 20.30
CA LEU A 388 -4.19 20.92 21.59
C LEU A 388 -2.92 21.22 22.40
N ASP A 389 -1.76 21.23 21.75
CA ASP A 389 -0.49 21.57 22.38
C ASP A 389 -0.47 23.02 22.86
N CYS A 390 -1.00 23.97 22.08
CA CYS A 390 -1.16 25.35 22.53
C CYS A 390 -2.06 25.42 23.77
N PHE A 391 -3.21 24.73 23.73
CA PHE A 391 -4.15 24.69 24.84
C PHE A 391 -3.54 24.09 26.12
N THR A 392 -2.88 22.94 26.02
CA THR A 392 -2.36 22.20 27.20
C THR A 392 -1.11 22.83 27.82
N ARG A 393 -0.50 23.83 27.15
CA ARG A 393 0.57 24.66 27.72
C ARG A 393 0.04 25.76 28.65
N GLU A 394 -1.10 26.35 28.30
CA GLU A 394 -1.73 27.41 29.10
C GLU A 394 -2.65 26.83 30.19
N TYR A 395 -3.34 25.75 29.86
CA TYR A 395 -4.51 25.29 30.58
C TYR A 395 -4.51 23.79 30.82
N GLN A 396 -5.14 23.38 31.92
CA GLN A 396 -5.32 21.98 32.24
C GLN A 396 -6.81 21.64 32.34
N ALA A 397 -7.27 20.70 31.52
CA ALA A 397 -8.63 20.20 31.60
C ALA A 397 -8.86 19.38 32.87
N THR A 398 -10.09 19.40 33.39
CA THR A 398 -10.48 18.59 34.55
C THR A 398 -10.76 17.13 34.17
N SER A 399 -11.09 16.85 32.90
CA SER A 399 -11.31 15.48 32.41
C SER A 399 -10.94 15.33 30.94
N ALA A 400 -10.70 14.08 30.51
CA ALA A 400 -10.50 13.75 29.10
C ALA A 400 -11.70 14.18 28.21
N GLY A 401 -12.92 14.04 28.72
CA GLY A 401 -14.13 14.46 28.00
C GLY A 401 -14.20 15.97 27.77
N GLU A 402 -13.85 16.76 28.80
CA GLU A 402 -13.74 18.21 28.67
C GLU A 402 -12.65 18.61 27.67
N GLN A 403 -11.46 18.02 27.76
CA GLN A 403 -10.37 18.30 26.82
C GLN A 403 -10.76 17.97 25.38
N SER A 404 -11.48 16.88 25.17
CA SER A 404 -11.99 16.48 23.85
C SER A 404 -12.99 17.50 23.29
N GLN A 405 -13.92 17.98 24.12
CA GLN A 405 -14.91 18.99 23.72
C GLN A 405 -14.25 20.34 23.41
N VAL A 406 -13.28 20.75 24.23
CA VAL A 406 -12.51 21.98 24.02
C VAL A 406 -11.70 21.89 22.74
N LEU A 407 -11.02 20.75 22.51
CA LEU A 407 -10.27 20.50 21.30
C LEU A 407 -11.16 20.57 20.05
N ALA A 408 -12.35 19.96 20.09
CA ALA A 408 -13.29 20.02 18.95
C ALA A 408 -13.69 21.47 18.63
N SER A 409 -13.91 22.29 19.66
CA SER A 409 -14.29 23.70 19.53
C SER A 409 -13.15 24.56 18.99
N LEU A 410 -11.94 24.39 19.55
CA LEU A 410 -10.72 25.07 19.09
C LEU A 410 -10.36 24.70 17.65
N ARG A 411 -10.45 23.43 17.28
CA ARG A 411 -10.22 22.97 15.89
C ARG A 411 -11.22 23.62 14.94
N PHE A 412 -12.51 23.60 15.28
CA PHE A 412 -13.53 24.23 14.46
C PHE A 412 -13.26 25.73 14.26
N ALA A 413 -12.96 26.45 15.34
CA ALA A 413 -12.65 27.88 15.27
C ALA A 413 -11.39 28.16 14.43
N LEU A 414 -10.29 27.42 14.67
CA LEU A 414 -9.04 27.56 13.93
C LEU A 414 -9.25 27.30 12.43
N PHE A 415 -9.94 26.23 12.07
CA PHE A 415 -10.17 25.86 10.67
C PHE A 415 -11.02 26.90 9.94
N ASN A 416 -12.06 27.44 10.60
CA ASN A 416 -12.87 28.51 10.04
C ASN A 416 -12.04 29.80 9.85
N LEU A 417 -11.25 30.20 10.85
CA LEU A 417 -10.40 31.37 10.76
C LEU A 417 -9.37 31.23 9.62
N LEU A 418 -8.73 30.07 9.51
CA LEU A 418 -7.79 29.78 8.43
C LEU A 418 -8.49 29.80 7.06
N GLY A 419 -9.65 29.16 6.92
CA GLY A 419 -10.40 29.14 5.66
C GLY A 419 -10.99 30.50 5.26
N THR A 420 -11.29 31.39 6.20
CA THR A 420 -11.95 32.67 5.90
C THR A 420 -11.00 33.86 5.84
N ARG A 421 -9.92 33.85 6.63
CA ARG A 421 -9.04 35.01 6.84
C ARG A 421 -7.59 34.76 6.48
N SER A 422 -7.15 33.50 6.33
CA SER A 422 -5.76 33.25 5.91
C SER A 422 -5.61 33.45 4.40
N LYS A 423 -4.42 33.88 3.99
CA LYS A 423 -4.07 33.93 2.56
C LYS A 423 -4.04 32.55 1.92
N LEU A 424 -3.86 31.46 2.68
CA LEU A 424 -3.84 30.08 2.14
C LEU A 424 -5.18 29.69 1.48
N ALA A 425 -6.30 30.25 1.93
CA ALA A 425 -7.64 29.89 1.46
C ALA A 425 -7.95 30.35 0.02
N GLY A 426 -7.31 31.42 -0.46
CA GLY A 426 -7.66 32.07 -1.74
C GLY A 426 -7.25 31.32 -3.01
N HIS A 427 -6.62 30.16 -2.87
CA HIS A 427 -5.75 29.61 -3.92
C HIS A 427 -6.20 28.30 -4.55
N LEU A 428 -7.33 27.75 -4.09
CA LEU A 428 -7.86 26.51 -4.61
C LEU A 428 -8.39 26.68 -6.05
N LEU A 429 -7.83 25.91 -6.99
CA LEU A 429 -8.34 25.78 -8.36
C LEU A 429 -9.57 24.88 -8.38
N LEU A 430 -10.62 25.39 -8.99
CA LEU A 430 -11.95 24.79 -9.04
C LEU A 430 -12.37 24.61 -10.49
N SER A 431 -13.33 23.71 -10.74
CA SER A 431 -14.02 23.69 -12.03
C SER A 431 -14.77 24.99 -12.30
N HIS A 432 -15.10 25.29 -13.56
CA HIS A 432 -15.80 26.53 -13.91
C HIS A 432 -17.10 26.74 -13.11
N GLY A 433 -17.92 25.69 -12.96
CA GLY A 433 -19.16 25.74 -12.19
C GLY A 433 -18.92 25.94 -10.69
N GLU A 434 -17.93 25.24 -10.13
CA GLU A 434 -17.60 25.34 -8.70
C GLU A 434 -16.97 26.71 -8.36
N ALA A 435 -16.17 27.26 -9.27
CA ALA A 435 -15.61 28.61 -9.16
C ALA A 435 -16.71 29.68 -9.16
N GLN A 436 -17.76 29.52 -9.96
CA GLN A 436 -18.90 30.44 -9.98
C GLN A 436 -19.70 30.38 -8.68
N LEU A 437 -19.96 29.17 -8.16
CA LEU A 437 -20.67 28.99 -6.88
C LEU A 437 -19.88 29.59 -5.71
N ARG A 438 -18.55 29.45 -5.70
CA ARG A 438 -17.69 30.04 -4.65
C ARG A 438 -17.81 31.57 -4.55
N GLN A 439 -18.20 32.26 -5.62
CA GLN A 439 -18.41 33.72 -5.60
C GLN A 439 -19.74 34.13 -4.93
N ASP A 440 -20.70 33.21 -4.79
CA ASP A 440 -21.95 33.48 -4.09
C ASP A 440 -21.71 33.50 -2.56
N PRO A 441 -21.94 34.64 -1.87
CA PRO A 441 -21.77 34.75 -0.43
C PRO A 441 -22.61 33.75 0.37
N ALA A 442 -23.81 33.40 -0.11
CA ALA A 442 -24.70 32.45 0.56
C ALA A 442 -24.21 31.01 0.43
N TYR A 443 -23.64 30.64 -0.73
CA TYR A 443 -22.97 29.36 -0.93
C TYR A 443 -21.69 29.30 -0.10
N ARG A 444 -20.84 30.34 -0.19
CA ARG A 444 -19.56 30.41 0.51
C ARG A 444 -19.72 30.36 2.04
N ALA A 445 -20.75 31.00 2.59
CA ALA A 445 -21.04 30.92 4.03
C ALA A 445 -21.42 29.52 4.52
N LYS A 446 -21.86 28.63 3.62
CA LYS A 446 -22.25 27.23 3.92
C LYS A 446 -21.23 26.20 3.46
N SER A 447 -20.37 26.58 2.51
CA SER A 447 -19.38 25.70 1.89
C SER A 447 -18.14 25.55 2.78
N ARG A 448 -17.50 24.38 2.70
CA ARG A 448 -16.23 24.08 3.38
C ARG A 448 -15.03 24.13 2.45
N ILE A 449 -15.22 24.45 1.18
CA ILE A 449 -14.18 24.39 0.13
C ILE A 449 -12.92 25.15 0.52
N ASP A 450 -13.06 26.37 1.04
CA ASP A 450 -11.91 27.18 1.47
C ASP A 450 -11.16 26.53 2.65
N ILE A 451 -11.90 25.95 3.60
CA ILE A 451 -11.34 25.26 4.77
C ILE A 451 -10.60 24.00 4.32
N ASP A 452 -11.25 23.19 3.49
CA ASP A 452 -10.74 21.91 3.03
C ASP A 452 -9.47 22.11 2.17
N GLY A 453 -9.43 23.16 1.34
CA GLY A 453 -8.22 23.57 0.61
C GLY A 453 -7.05 23.96 1.51
N VAL A 454 -7.29 24.71 2.60
CA VAL A 454 -6.22 25.03 3.56
C VAL A 454 -5.72 23.79 4.28
N LEU A 455 -6.62 22.90 4.69
CA LEU A 455 -6.25 21.63 5.34
C LEU A 455 -5.40 20.75 4.41
N GLN A 456 -5.74 20.72 3.13
CA GLN A 456 -4.99 20.00 2.09
C GLN A 456 -3.58 20.56 1.89
N ILE A 457 -3.44 21.89 1.80
CA ILE A 457 -2.12 22.56 1.75
C ILE A 457 -1.30 22.21 3.00
N CYS A 458 -1.91 22.28 4.18
CA CYS A 458 -1.23 21.91 5.43
C CYS A 458 -0.82 20.43 5.43
N GLY A 459 -1.64 19.55 4.87
CA GLY A 459 -1.30 18.13 4.68
C GLY A 459 -0.08 17.93 3.80
N ALA A 460 0.02 18.63 2.67
CA ALA A 460 1.19 18.56 1.80
C ALA A 460 2.45 19.07 2.51
N VAL A 461 2.34 20.16 3.28
CA VAL A 461 3.45 20.66 4.11
C VAL A 461 3.88 19.60 5.13
N ALA A 462 2.94 18.92 5.80
CA ALA A 462 3.26 17.85 6.75
C ALA A 462 3.93 16.63 6.08
N LEU A 463 3.39 16.16 4.94
CA LEU A 463 3.95 15.07 4.14
C LEU A 463 5.42 15.33 3.77
N LEU A 464 5.77 16.59 3.55
CA LEU A 464 7.12 17.03 3.15
C LEU A 464 7.98 17.49 4.33
N GLY A 465 7.62 17.08 5.55
CA GLY A 465 8.41 17.33 6.77
C GLY A 465 8.32 18.74 7.33
N GLY A 466 7.37 19.57 6.86
CA GLY A 466 7.13 20.95 7.30
C GLY A 466 6.23 21.11 8.53
N VAL A 467 6.11 20.08 9.37
CA VAL A 467 5.24 20.09 10.58
C VAL A 467 5.54 21.28 11.49
N ASP A 468 6.81 21.71 11.57
CA ASP A 468 7.26 22.90 12.30
C ASP A 468 6.48 24.16 11.90
N ALA A 469 6.27 24.37 10.60
CA ALA A 469 5.54 25.52 10.09
C ALA A 469 4.05 25.46 10.43
N LEU A 470 3.46 24.25 10.54
CA LEU A 470 2.06 24.08 10.96
C LEU A 470 1.86 24.42 12.43
N TYR A 471 2.84 24.09 13.28
CA TYR A 471 2.86 24.48 14.69
C TYR A 471 2.99 25.99 14.84
N GLU A 472 3.88 26.61 14.06
CA GLU A 472 4.06 28.05 14.07
C GLU A 472 2.81 28.79 13.56
N LEU A 473 2.18 28.28 12.48
CA LEU A 473 0.90 28.78 12.00
C LEU A 473 -0.15 28.73 13.10
N THR A 474 -0.34 27.56 13.72
CA THR A 474 -1.32 27.38 14.79
C THR A 474 -1.05 28.32 15.96
N ARG A 475 0.21 28.47 16.39
CA ARG A 475 0.60 29.36 17.48
C ARG A 475 0.24 30.82 17.21
N ARG A 476 0.45 31.31 15.97
CA ARG A 476 0.11 32.69 15.58
C ARG A 476 -1.39 32.95 15.59
N TRP A 477 -2.18 31.96 15.17
CA TRP A 477 -3.65 32.06 15.12
C TRP A 477 -4.33 31.68 16.44
N TYR A 478 -3.60 31.13 17.41
CA TYR A 478 -4.17 30.60 18.65
C TYR A 478 -4.89 31.68 19.48
N GLY A 479 -4.33 32.89 19.56
CA GLY A 479 -4.95 34.03 20.25
C GLY A 479 -6.33 34.36 19.67
N GLU A 480 -6.39 34.65 18.36
CA GLU A 480 -7.65 34.94 17.67
C GLU A 480 -8.64 33.76 17.71
N THR A 481 -8.13 32.52 17.68
CA THR A 481 -8.95 31.32 17.84
C THR A 481 -9.63 31.30 19.20
N LYS A 482 -8.88 31.57 20.27
CA LYS A 482 -9.40 31.66 21.64
C LYS A 482 -10.41 32.81 21.76
N ASP A 483 -10.06 33.99 21.26
CA ASP A 483 -10.90 35.19 21.32
C ASP A 483 -12.25 34.95 20.60
N SER A 484 -12.22 34.28 19.44
CA SER A 484 -13.45 33.93 18.70
C SER A 484 -14.39 33.00 19.47
N LEU A 485 -13.86 32.15 20.36
CA LEU A 485 -14.68 31.29 21.23
C LEU A 485 -15.23 32.03 22.45
N THR A 486 -14.49 33.00 22.97
CA THR A 486 -14.90 33.79 24.15
C THR A 486 -15.84 34.94 23.80
N GLU A 487 -15.65 35.57 22.64
CA GLU A 487 -16.42 36.74 22.17
C GLU A 487 -17.58 36.34 21.25
N GLY A 488 -17.53 35.17 20.62
CA GLY A 488 -18.46 34.74 19.58
C GLY A 488 -19.86 34.32 20.05
N THR A 489 -20.80 34.34 19.10
CA THR A 489 -22.11 33.68 19.17
C THR A 489 -22.01 32.14 19.24
N GLY A 490 -20.83 31.57 18.96
CA GLY A 490 -20.56 30.12 18.86
C GLY A 490 -20.63 29.32 20.17
N ALA A 491 -20.69 29.97 21.33
CA ALA A 491 -20.99 29.27 22.58
C ALA A 491 -22.34 28.55 22.53
N ALA A 492 -23.33 29.12 21.83
CA ALA A 492 -24.60 28.45 21.59
C ALA A 492 -24.46 27.22 20.67
N ASP A 493 -23.59 27.28 19.66
CA ASP A 493 -23.38 26.16 18.74
C ASP A 493 -22.63 24.98 19.41
N SER A 494 -21.91 25.26 20.51
CA SER A 494 -21.21 24.26 21.33
C SER A 494 -22.08 23.53 22.36
N VAL A 495 -23.32 24.01 22.61
CA VAL A 495 -24.27 23.35 23.52
C VAL A 495 -24.88 22.13 22.84
N ASP A 496 -24.84 20.97 23.51
CA ASP A 496 -25.62 19.80 23.08
C ASP A 496 -27.10 19.99 23.42
N TRP A 497 -27.80 20.78 22.60
CA TRP A 497 -29.19 21.15 22.80
C TRP A 497 -30.14 19.96 22.95
N LYS A 498 -29.89 18.86 22.23
CA LYS A 498 -30.74 17.67 22.30
C LYS A 498 -30.61 17.00 23.67
N THR A 499 -29.39 16.83 24.15
CA THR A 499 -29.12 16.22 25.45
C THR A 499 -29.56 17.14 26.60
N ALA A 500 -29.34 18.46 26.46
CA ALA A 500 -29.80 19.45 27.42
C ALA A 500 -31.32 19.45 27.55
N LEU A 501 -32.05 19.45 26.42
CA LEU A 501 -33.51 19.38 26.40
C LEU A 501 -34.03 18.08 27.04
N ARG A 502 -33.41 16.93 26.74
CA ARG A 502 -33.79 15.64 27.36
C ARG A 502 -33.53 15.57 28.87
N LYS A 503 -32.54 16.31 29.38
CA LYS A 503 -32.30 16.41 30.83
C LYS A 503 -33.34 17.28 31.52
N LEU A 504 -33.86 18.31 30.84
CA LEU A 504 -34.91 19.19 31.35
C LEU A 504 -36.28 18.52 31.27
N ASP A 505 -36.55 17.80 30.18
CA ASP A 505 -37.77 17.01 30.00
C ASP A 505 -37.46 15.71 29.25
N ALA A 506 -37.43 14.59 29.97
CA ALA A 506 -37.18 13.27 29.40
C ALA A 506 -38.32 12.81 28.46
N ALA A 507 -39.45 13.50 28.44
CA ALA A 507 -40.65 13.13 27.70
C ALA A 507 -40.72 13.67 26.27
N VAL A 508 -39.76 14.51 25.87
CA VAL A 508 -39.80 15.14 24.55
C VAL A 508 -39.66 14.11 23.41
N VAL A 509 -40.55 14.20 22.44
CA VAL A 509 -40.59 13.35 21.24
C VAL A 509 -40.00 14.11 20.07
N PHE A 510 -39.06 13.49 19.35
CA PHE A 510 -38.49 14.02 18.12
C PHE A 510 -39.09 13.27 16.94
N ASP A 511 -39.86 13.97 16.11
CA ASP A 511 -40.36 13.45 14.84
C ASP A 511 -39.52 14.01 13.70
N THR A 512 -38.98 13.15 12.84
CA THR A 512 -38.08 13.58 11.76
C THR A 512 -38.49 12.97 10.43
N THR A 513 -38.70 13.84 9.45
CA THR A 513 -38.96 13.49 8.07
C THR A 513 -37.76 13.86 7.20
N SER A 514 -37.63 13.24 6.03
CA SER A 514 -36.61 13.61 5.04
C SER A 514 -37.21 13.75 3.65
N SER A 515 -36.72 14.71 2.88
CA SER A 515 -37.11 14.98 1.49
C SER A 515 -35.90 15.37 0.64
N GLY A 516 -36.02 15.23 -0.68
CA GLY A 516 -34.94 15.51 -1.64
C GLY A 516 -34.17 14.26 -2.10
N PRO A 517 -33.40 14.34 -3.19
CA PRO A 517 -32.61 13.23 -3.72
C PRO A 517 -31.46 12.87 -2.77
N ASP A 518 -30.90 11.66 -2.86
CA ASP A 518 -29.90 11.19 -1.87
C ASP A 518 -28.65 12.09 -1.76
N HIS A 519 -28.25 12.74 -2.84
CA HIS A 519 -27.16 13.72 -2.86
C HIS A 519 -27.58 15.12 -2.38
N ASP A 520 -28.90 15.41 -2.30
CA ASP A 520 -29.47 16.68 -1.84
C ASP A 520 -30.58 16.50 -0.77
N ARG A 521 -30.36 15.58 0.17
CA ARG A 521 -31.36 15.22 1.17
C ARG A 521 -31.45 16.24 2.31
N THR A 522 -32.67 16.70 2.59
CA THR A 522 -33.00 17.62 3.68
C THR A 522 -33.84 16.89 4.73
N PHE A 523 -33.42 16.96 5.98
CA PHE A 523 -34.15 16.44 7.14
C PHE A 523 -34.88 17.58 7.85
N THR A 524 -36.16 17.39 8.13
CA THR A 524 -36.97 18.31 8.93
C THR A 524 -37.38 17.59 10.21
N THR A 525 -36.98 18.14 11.36
CA THR A 525 -37.30 17.60 12.68
C THR A 525 -38.21 18.57 13.44
N THR A 526 -39.24 18.01 14.06
CA THR A 526 -40.09 18.69 15.05
C THR A 526 -39.87 18.01 16.39
N VAL A 527 -39.62 18.79 17.44
CA VAL A 527 -39.60 18.31 18.82
C VAL A 527 -40.87 18.76 19.53
N THR A 528 -41.53 17.85 20.24
CA THR A 528 -42.79 18.10 20.97
C THR A 528 -42.67 17.60 22.39
N ASP A 529 -43.09 18.39 23.38
CA ASP A 529 -43.11 17.98 24.79
C ASP A 529 -44.48 17.43 25.23
N ARG A 530 -44.59 17.04 26.51
CA ARG A 530 -45.86 16.54 27.08
C ARG A 530 -47.00 17.56 27.12
N GLN A 531 -46.68 18.84 26.99
CA GLN A 531 -47.64 19.96 27.00
C GLN A 531 -48.04 20.38 25.58
N GLY A 532 -47.54 19.70 24.56
CA GLY A 532 -47.81 20.01 23.14
C GLY A 532 -47.04 21.22 22.61
N ARG A 533 -46.05 21.74 23.35
CA ARG A 533 -45.16 22.79 22.86
C ARG A 533 -44.23 22.21 21.80
N VAL A 534 -43.89 23.00 20.78
CA VAL A 534 -43.12 22.54 19.62
C VAL A 534 -41.91 23.41 19.31
N GLY A 535 -40.86 22.79 18.76
CA GLY A 535 -39.70 23.45 18.17
C GLY A 535 -39.27 22.75 16.87
N GLY A 536 -38.79 23.50 15.89
CA GLY A 536 -38.52 22.99 14.54
C GLY A 536 -37.08 23.19 14.09
N GLY A 537 -36.56 22.26 13.30
CA GLY A 537 -35.21 22.34 12.74
C GLY A 537 -35.10 21.67 11.37
N LYS A 538 -34.34 22.28 10.46
CA LYS A 538 -34.04 21.72 9.13
C LYS A 538 -32.53 21.62 8.93
N ALA A 539 -32.05 20.48 8.44
CA ALA A 539 -30.62 20.29 8.16
C ALA A 539 -30.34 19.15 7.17
N ARG A 540 -29.08 19.01 6.77
CA ARG A 540 -28.59 17.97 5.84
C ARG A 540 -28.43 16.58 6.45
N SER A 541 -28.52 16.46 7.77
CA SER A 541 -28.49 15.19 8.48
C SER A 541 -29.55 15.17 9.56
N LYS A 542 -30.10 13.98 9.83
CA LYS A 542 -31.06 13.75 10.92
C LYS A 542 -30.55 14.32 12.24
N LYS A 543 -29.28 14.05 12.59
CA LYS A 543 -28.67 14.48 13.86
C LYS A 543 -28.59 16.00 13.98
N LEU A 544 -28.27 16.70 12.89
CA LEU A 544 -28.18 18.16 12.90
C LEU A 544 -29.58 18.80 12.94
N ALA A 545 -30.56 18.24 12.22
CA ALA A 545 -31.94 18.72 12.24
C ALA A 545 -32.56 18.59 13.64
N GLU A 546 -32.30 17.48 14.33
CA GLU A 546 -32.70 17.27 15.73
C GLU A 546 -32.04 18.27 16.69
N ARG A 547 -30.75 18.61 16.49
CA ARG A 547 -30.05 19.62 17.31
C ARG A 547 -30.66 21.01 17.12
N VAL A 548 -30.94 21.41 15.87
CA VAL A 548 -31.54 22.72 15.55
C VAL A 548 -32.97 22.81 16.12
N ALA A 549 -33.75 21.72 16.02
CA ALA A 549 -35.09 21.66 16.60
C ALA A 549 -35.05 21.81 18.13
N ALA A 550 -34.10 21.17 18.79
CA ALA A 550 -33.90 21.29 20.23
C ALA A 550 -33.43 22.69 20.65
N ASP A 551 -32.53 23.33 19.90
CA ASP A 551 -32.11 24.73 20.14
C ASP A 551 -33.31 25.69 20.01
N SER A 552 -34.06 25.57 18.92
CA SER A 552 -35.27 26.35 18.67
C SER A 552 -36.29 26.20 19.82
N PHE A 553 -36.55 24.96 20.26
CA PHE A 553 -37.43 24.69 21.38
C PHE A 553 -36.93 25.34 22.67
N MET A 554 -35.65 25.14 22.99
CA MET A 554 -35.02 25.66 24.21
C MET A 554 -35.05 27.19 24.26
N ARG A 555 -34.79 27.87 23.14
CA ARG A 555 -34.86 29.33 23.06
C ARG A 555 -36.28 29.87 23.19
N MET A 556 -37.26 29.16 22.65
CA MET A 556 -38.65 29.59 22.65
C MET A 556 -39.36 29.32 23.98
N HIS A 557 -39.14 28.14 24.56
CA HIS A 557 -39.92 27.63 25.69
C HIS A 557 -39.14 27.55 27.01
N ALA A 558 -37.81 27.63 26.96
CA ALA A 558 -36.92 27.66 28.13
C ALA A 558 -35.79 28.71 28.01
N PRO A 559 -36.09 29.98 27.66
CA PRO A 559 -35.06 30.98 27.33
C PRO A 559 -34.08 31.27 28.46
N ARG A 560 -34.50 31.14 29.73
CA ARG A 560 -33.62 31.29 30.90
C ARG A 560 -32.62 30.15 31.02
N ASP A 561 -33.04 28.92 30.76
CA ASP A 561 -32.16 27.74 30.77
C ASP A 561 -31.25 27.73 29.55
N ALA A 562 -31.76 28.13 28.38
CA ALA A 562 -30.95 28.34 27.19
C ALA A 562 -29.88 29.42 27.42
N ALA A 563 -30.24 30.56 28.00
CA ALA A 563 -29.29 31.62 28.35
C ALA A 563 -28.27 31.16 29.41
N ARG A 564 -28.70 30.36 30.40
CA ARG A 564 -27.80 29.74 31.38
C ARG A 564 -26.85 28.74 30.75
N LEU A 565 -27.30 27.92 29.81
CA LEU A 565 -26.47 26.94 29.09
C LEU A 565 -25.47 27.62 28.14
N ILE A 566 -25.89 28.70 27.47
CA ILE A 566 -25.00 29.52 26.64
C ILE A 566 -24.00 30.26 27.53
N ALA A 567 -24.45 30.85 28.64
CA ALA A 567 -23.57 31.51 29.60
C ALA A 567 -22.63 30.49 30.25
N SER A 568 -23.10 29.28 30.59
CA SER A 568 -22.28 28.20 31.12
C SER A 568 -21.26 27.78 30.10
N ALA A 569 -21.64 27.61 28.82
CA ALA A 569 -20.73 27.32 27.70
C ALA A 569 -19.67 28.42 27.52
N ARG A 570 -20.04 29.70 27.71
CA ARG A 570 -19.11 30.84 27.73
C ARG A 570 -18.18 30.81 28.95
N THR A 571 -18.69 30.44 30.13
CA THR A 571 -17.91 30.39 31.38
C THR A 571 -17.15 29.08 31.61
N SER A 572 -17.47 28.00 30.91
CA SER A 572 -16.77 26.70 30.95
C SER A 572 -15.43 26.77 30.20
N TYR A 573 -15.15 27.88 29.52
CA TYR A 573 -13.81 28.26 29.07
C TYR A 573 -13.01 29.01 30.13
N ARG A 574 -13.46 29.05 31.41
CA ARG A 574 -12.58 29.36 32.54
C ARG A 574 -11.70 28.16 32.82
N TYR A 575 -10.69 28.04 31.99
CA TYR A 575 -9.69 27.02 32.12
C TYR A 575 -8.85 27.23 33.37
N GLU A 576 -8.59 26.16 34.12
CA GLU A 576 -7.66 26.23 35.24
C GLU A 576 -6.22 26.38 34.71
N PRO A 577 -5.42 27.31 35.27
CA PRO A 577 -4.00 27.40 34.95
C PRO A 577 -3.31 26.07 35.19
N GLN A 578 -2.34 25.72 34.34
CA GLN A 578 -1.58 24.48 34.50
C GLN A 578 -0.88 24.43 35.86
N VAL A 579 -1.22 23.43 36.67
CA VAL A 579 -0.50 23.11 37.92
C VAL A 579 0.61 22.13 37.57
N ARG A 580 1.85 22.41 37.99
CA ARG A 580 2.97 21.49 37.76
C ARG A 580 2.90 20.33 38.77
N PRO A 581 2.76 19.07 38.31
CA PRO A 581 2.83 17.92 39.20
C PRO A 581 4.24 17.77 39.78
N GLN A 582 4.35 17.11 40.93
CA GLN A 582 5.61 16.73 41.56
C GLN A 582 5.81 15.21 41.46
N VAL A 583 7.06 14.76 41.43
CA VAL A 583 7.38 13.33 41.49
C VAL A 583 6.96 12.72 42.83
N LEU A 584 6.55 11.45 42.81
CA LEU A 584 6.35 10.67 44.03
C LEU A 584 7.70 10.15 44.55
N PRO A 585 7.88 9.98 45.87
CA PRO A 585 9.14 9.52 46.43
C PRO A 585 9.52 8.12 45.94
N ARG A 586 10.82 7.82 45.86
CA ARG A 586 11.32 6.51 45.42
C ARG A 586 10.89 5.38 46.32
N GLU A 587 10.97 5.60 47.63
CA GLU A 587 10.37 4.72 48.61
C GLU A 587 9.01 5.28 49.05
N PRO A 588 7.95 4.47 49.11
CA PRO A 588 7.91 3.00 49.00
C PRO A 588 7.60 2.47 47.57
N TYR A 589 7.94 3.21 46.51
CA TYR A 589 7.48 2.97 45.13
C TYR A 589 8.59 2.61 44.11
N PRO A 590 9.49 1.65 44.38
CA PRO A 590 10.63 1.36 43.49
C PRO A 590 10.22 0.80 42.12
N ALA A 591 9.06 0.12 42.02
CA ALA A 591 8.56 -0.39 40.74
C ALA A 591 8.11 0.73 39.79
N GLN A 592 7.50 1.79 40.33
CA GLN A 592 7.10 2.96 39.53
C GLN A 592 8.33 3.68 38.96
N TRP A 593 9.37 3.85 39.77
CA TRP A 593 10.61 4.48 39.30
C TRP A 593 11.31 3.67 38.23
N ARG A 594 11.35 2.33 38.32
CA ARG A 594 11.86 1.49 37.22
C ARG A 594 11.06 1.69 35.92
N ALA A 595 9.74 1.84 36.01
CA ALA A 595 8.91 2.14 34.85
C ALA A 595 9.17 3.55 34.28
N ILE A 596 9.37 4.56 35.14
CA ILE A 596 9.77 5.92 34.73
C ILE A 596 11.14 5.88 34.04
N ASP A 597 12.11 5.16 34.59
CA ASP A 597 13.44 4.98 34.00
C ASP A 597 13.34 4.30 32.63
N THR A 598 12.56 3.23 32.53
CA THR A 598 12.27 2.55 31.26
C THR A 598 11.68 3.50 30.22
N ALA A 599 10.70 4.32 30.61
CA ALA A 599 10.09 5.32 29.71
C ALA A 599 11.10 6.39 29.29
N ARG A 600 11.96 6.86 30.21
CA ARG A 600 13.00 7.83 29.90
C ARG A 600 14.01 7.28 28.91
N ASP A 601 14.48 6.06 29.13
CA ASP A 601 15.48 5.43 28.27
C ASP A 601 14.88 5.15 26.88
N MET A 602 13.67 4.58 26.83
CA MET A 602 12.96 4.29 25.58
C MET A 602 12.80 5.54 24.70
N PHE A 603 12.44 6.68 25.29
CA PHE A 603 12.15 7.92 24.56
C PHE A 603 13.28 8.96 24.63
N GLY A 604 14.44 8.64 25.20
CA GLY A 604 15.56 9.58 25.40
C GLY A 604 15.15 10.86 26.15
N LEU A 605 14.41 10.73 27.25
CA LEU A 605 13.89 11.87 28.02
C LEU A 605 14.80 12.24 29.19
N THR A 606 14.87 13.54 29.50
CA THR A 606 15.56 14.03 30.70
C THR A 606 14.68 13.89 31.94
N SER A 607 15.26 14.03 33.14
CA SER A 607 14.52 14.00 34.42
C SER A 607 13.46 15.10 34.55
N ALA A 608 13.46 16.11 33.67
CA ALA A 608 12.39 17.09 33.61
C ALA A 608 11.02 16.45 33.28
N ALA A 609 11.01 15.26 32.65
CA ALA A 609 9.80 14.52 32.34
C ALA A 609 9.24 13.72 33.53
N ASP A 610 10.02 13.46 34.58
CA ASP A 610 9.66 12.57 35.68
C ASP A 610 8.31 12.89 36.32
N PRO A 611 7.92 14.16 36.59
CA PRO A 611 6.61 14.43 37.17
C PRO A 611 5.45 14.04 36.25
N SER A 612 5.62 14.21 34.94
CA SER A 612 4.59 13.85 33.95
C SER A 612 4.57 12.36 33.67
N LEU A 613 5.74 11.69 33.66
CA LEU A 613 5.83 10.24 33.57
C LEU A 613 5.21 9.55 34.80
N THR A 614 5.43 10.13 35.99
CA THR A 614 4.75 9.70 37.22
C THR A 614 3.24 9.76 37.02
N GLN A 615 2.71 10.89 36.52
CA GLN A 615 1.28 11.04 36.26
C GLN A 615 0.75 10.06 35.21
N ALA A 616 1.52 9.82 34.13
CA ALA A 616 1.16 8.88 33.06
C ALA A 616 0.97 7.44 33.58
N LEU A 617 1.67 7.08 34.65
CA LEU A 617 1.63 5.78 35.31
C LEU A 617 0.68 5.73 36.53
N ILE A 618 -0.25 6.69 36.66
CA ILE A 618 -1.27 6.69 37.71
C ILE A 618 -2.66 6.50 37.11
N HIS A 619 -3.32 5.39 37.44
CA HIS A 619 -4.71 5.16 37.03
C HIS A 619 -5.72 5.78 38.01
N THR A 620 -6.91 6.11 37.52
CA THR A 620 -8.01 6.72 38.29
C THR A 620 -8.39 5.92 39.54
N SER A 621 -8.36 4.59 39.47
CA SER A 621 -8.67 3.72 40.62
C SER A 621 -7.67 3.91 41.77
N TRP A 622 -6.38 4.13 41.48
CA TRP A 622 -5.38 4.37 42.51
C TRP A 622 -5.57 5.75 43.16
N VAL A 623 -5.89 6.78 42.36
CA VAL A 623 -6.16 8.13 42.87
C VAL A 623 -7.34 8.12 43.84
N HIS A 624 -8.39 7.35 43.55
CA HIS A 624 -9.54 7.23 44.44
C HIS A 624 -9.17 6.68 45.82
N GLU A 625 -8.25 5.72 45.87
CA GLU A 625 -7.76 5.09 47.11
C GLU A 625 -6.69 5.95 47.82
N ASN A 626 -5.94 6.78 47.07
CA ASN A 626 -4.74 7.49 47.56
C ASN A 626 -4.82 9.03 47.42
N LYS A 627 -6.03 9.61 47.52
CA LYS A 627 -6.29 11.05 47.31
C LYS A 627 -5.33 11.98 48.06
N ALA A 628 -5.01 11.66 49.32
CA ALA A 628 -4.10 12.49 50.12
C ALA A 628 -2.67 12.54 49.56
N VAL A 629 -2.18 11.41 49.02
CA VAL A 629 -0.86 11.34 48.38
C VAL A 629 -0.87 12.10 47.06
N ALA A 630 -1.89 11.84 46.22
CA ALA A 630 -2.05 12.51 44.94
C ALA A 630 -2.15 14.05 45.09
N ASN A 631 -3.00 14.53 46.01
CA ASN A 631 -3.19 15.96 46.24
C ASN A 631 -1.91 16.66 46.75
N ARG A 632 -1.16 16.03 47.67
CA ARG A 632 0.11 16.62 48.17
C ARG A 632 1.15 16.79 47.08
N ALA A 633 1.24 15.85 46.14
CA ALA A 633 2.17 15.91 45.02
C ALA A 633 1.58 16.65 43.80
N SER A 634 0.36 17.20 43.89
CA SER A 634 -0.37 17.74 42.73
C SER A 634 -0.46 16.76 41.55
N GLN A 635 -0.50 15.46 41.87
CA GLN A 635 -0.63 14.36 40.91
C GLN A 635 -2.10 14.04 40.62
N ARG A 636 -2.37 13.60 39.40
CA ARG A 636 -3.71 13.24 38.92
C ARG A 636 -3.65 11.90 38.19
N ASP A 637 -4.80 11.37 37.80
CA ASP A 637 -4.84 10.21 36.94
C ASP A 637 -4.36 10.55 35.51
N ASN A 638 -4.07 9.49 34.77
CA ASN A 638 -3.51 9.56 33.43
C ASN A 638 -4.54 9.86 32.33
N THR A 639 -5.84 10.01 32.61
CA THR A 639 -6.87 10.05 31.55
C THR A 639 -6.74 11.25 30.62
N VAL A 640 -6.42 12.43 31.15
CA VAL A 640 -6.19 13.66 30.36
C VAL A 640 -4.93 13.52 29.50
N LEU A 641 -3.86 12.95 30.05
CA LEU A 641 -2.64 12.67 29.29
C LEU A 641 -2.89 11.60 28.22
N ALA A 642 -3.68 10.56 28.52
CA ALA A 642 -4.06 9.52 27.58
C ALA A 642 -4.85 10.08 26.39
N HIS A 643 -5.79 11.00 26.64
CA HIS A 643 -6.48 11.71 25.56
C HIS A 643 -5.54 12.56 24.71
N HIS A 644 -4.56 13.25 25.31
CA HIS A 644 -3.53 13.92 24.51
C HIS A 644 -2.73 12.91 23.67
N GLY A 645 -2.31 11.81 24.29
CA GLY A 645 -1.60 10.73 23.63
C GLY A 645 -2.35 10.11 22.47
N SER A 646 -3.67 9.94 22.60
CA SER A 646 -4.50 9.41 21.51
C SER A 646 -4.51 10.34 20.29
N VAL A 647 -4.47 11.66 20.50
CA VAL A 647 -4.35 12.66 19.43
C VAL A 647 -2.94 12.66 18.82
N VAL A 648 -1.90 12.47 19.63
CA VAL A 648 -0.52 12.29 19.15
C VAL A 648 -0.43 11.07 18.22
N VAL A 649 -0.89 9.91 18.68
CA VAL A 649 -0.80 8.68 17.89
C VAL A 649 -1.67 8.72 16.64
N ASP A 650 -2.83 9.38 16.67
CA ASP A 650 -3.68 9.59 15.48
C ASP A 650 -2.93 10.42 14.41
N ALA A 651 -2.24 11.50 14.80
CA ALA A 651 -1.44 12.30 13.87
C ALA A 651 -0.24 11.52 13.31
N LEU A 652 0.51 10.80 14.17
CA LEU A 652 1.67 10.02 13.75
C LEU A 652 1.29 8.83 12.86
N ALA A 653 0.23 8.11 13.19
CA ALA A 653 -0.26 6.99 12.37
C ALA A 653 -0.78 7.48 11.02
N ALA A 654 -1.48 8.62 10.99
CA ALA A 654 -1.92 9.23 9.74
C ALA A 654 -0.75 9.67 8.87
N GLN A 655 0.29 10.30 9.44
CA GLN A 655 1.51 10.66 8.72
C GLN A 655 2.12 9.42 8.06
N ARG A 656 2.33 8.35 8.84
CA ARG A 656 2.93 7.10 8.34
C ARG A 656 2.08 6.44 7.25
N ARG A 657 0.74 6.43 7.40
CA ARG A 657 -0.18 5.90 6.38
C ARG A 657 -0.07 6.68 5.07
N VAL A 658 -0.09 8.01 5.15
CA VAL A 658 -0.02 8.87 3.96
C VAL A 658 1.35 8.73 3.28
N GLU A 659 2.44 8.72 4.04
CA GLU A 659 3.78 8.47 3.51
C GLU A 659 3.88 7.10 2.82
N GLN A 660 3.37 6.03 3.44
CA GLN A 660 3.40 4.69 2.86
C GLN A 660 2.62 4.59 1.55
N VAL A 661 1.41 5.13 1.51
CA VAL A 661 0.53 5.04 0.33
C VAL A 661 1.03 5.95 -0.78
N LEU A 662 1.40 7.20 -0.47
CA LEU A 662 1.83 8.16 -1.49
C LEU A 662 3.27 7.93 -1.95
N ALA A 663 4.04 7.08 -1.27
CA ALA A 663 5.30 6.55 -1.78
C ALA A 663 5.12 5.41 -2.79
N SER A 664 3.96 4.74 -2.80
CA SER A 664 3.70 3.61 -3.69
C SER A 664 2.78 3.95 -4.85
N THR A 665 1.81 4.86 -4.67
CA THR A 665 0.81 5.18 -5.70
C THR A 665 0.24 6.60 -5.56
N LEU A 666 -0.08 7.21 -6.72
CA LEU A 666 -0.89 8.44 -6.82
C LEU A 666 -2.33 8.15 -7.24
N THR A 667 -2.67 6.88 -7.39
CA THR A 667 -4.02 6.39 -7.67
C THR A 667 -4.45 5.36 -6.62
N PRO A 668 -4.51 5.75 -5.33
CA PRO A 668 -4.85 4.83 -4.27
C PRO A 668 -6.30 4.34 -4.42
N THR A 669 -6.51 3.06 -4.14
CA THR A 669 -7.84 2.49 -3.93
C THR A 669 -8.53 3.16 -2.73
N ALA A 670 -9.84 2.95 -2.60
CA ALA A 670 -10.60 3.49 -1.46
C ALA A 670 -10.12 2.97 -0.10
N ASP A 671 -9.53 1.78 -0.05
CA ASP A 671 -8.99 1.20 1.17
C ASP A 671 -7.57 1.72 1.45
N GLU A 672 -6.73 1.87 0.44
CA GLU A 672 -5.41 2.50 0.56
C GLU A 672 -5.52 3.95 1.06
N ALA A 673 -6.42 4.74 0.48
CA ALA A 673 -6.60 6.15 0.84
C ALA A 673 -7.21 6.38 2.23
N ARG A 674 -7.70 5.32 2.89
CA ARG A 674 -8.39 5.44 4.17
C ARG A 674 -7.40 5.68 5.31
N ILE A 675 -7.65 6.74 6.10
CA ILE A 675 -6.92 7.06 7.32
C ILE A 675 -7.83 6.77 8.52
N MET A 676 -7.54 5.67 9.22
CA MET A 676 -8.29 5.21 10.39
C MET A 676 -7.71 5.78 11.69
N VAL A 677 -8.56 5.90 12.72
CA VAL A 677 -8.09 6.17 14.08
C VAL A 677 -7.44 4.90 14.62
N PRO A 678 -6.22 4.97 15.20
CA PRO A 678 -5.55 3.80 15.75
C PRO A 678 -6.39 3.03 16.78
N ALA A 679 -6.45 1.71 16.62
CA ALA A 679 -7.18 0.86 17.56
C ALA A 679 -6.52 0.85 18.95
N GLU A 680 -7.34 0.92 20.00
CA GLU A 680 -6.87 0.93 21.40
C GLU A 680 -6.03 -0.31 21.75
N GLN A 681 -6.38 -1.47 21.18
CA GLN A 681 -5.67 -2.74 21.39
C GLN A 681 -4.18 -2.65 21.05
N VAL A 682 -3.81 -1.89 20.02
CA VAL A 682 -2.41 -1.74 19.59
C VAL A 682 -1.56 -1.16 20.72
N TRP A 683 -2.09 -0.17 21.44
CA TRP A 683 -1.42 0.51 22.55
C TRP A 683 -1.48 -0.28 23.85
N ARG A 684 -2.54 -1.08 24.03
CA ARG A 684 -2.63 -2.07 25.10
C ARG A 684 -1.52 -3.10 25.00
N ASP A 685 -1.33 -3.68 23.81
CA ASP A 685 -0.26 -4.64 23.52
C ASP A 685 1.12 -4.00 23.72
N ALA A 686 1.30 -2.76 23.27
CA ALA A 686 2.56 -2.04 23.38
C ALA A 686 2.97 -1.81 24.84
N PHE A 687 2.01 -1.42 25.69
CA PHE A 687 2.28 -1.31 27.12
C PHE A 687 2.56 -2.68 27.74
N ALA A 688 1.76 -3.70 27.39
CA ALA A 688 1.89 -5.05 27.95
C ALA A 688 3.26 -5.68 27.66
N ALA A 689 3.82 -5.41 26.49
CA ALA A 689 5.16 -5.83 26.09
C ALA A 689 6.29 -5.05 26.77
N SER A 690 5.97 -3.94 27.46
CA SER A 690 6.96 -3.09 28.12
C SER A 690 7.18 -3.47 29.59
N PRO A 691 8.42 -3.34 30.12
CA PRO A 691 8.70 -3.45 31.55
C PRO A 691 7.91 -2.47 32.43
N MET A 692 7.36 -1.39 31.83
CA MET A 692 6.57 -0.37 32.52
C MET A 692 5.31 -0.89 33.22
N VAL A 693 4.78 -2.06 32.82
CA VAL A 693 3.57 -2.67 33.40
C VAL A 693 3.63 -2.73 34.93
N THR A 694 4.79 -3.10 35.48
CA THR A 694 4.98 -3.29 36.92
C THR A 694 4.94 -1.99 37.72
N GLY A 695 5.11 -0.84 37.06
CA GLY A 695 5.10 0.48 37.67
C GLY A 695 3.78 1.25 37.51
N LEU A 696 2.76 0.66 36.87
CA LEU A 696 1.44 1.26 36.74
C LEU A 696 0.69 1.18 38.07
N PHE A 697 0.35 2.34 38.64
CA PHE A 697 -0.42 2.42 39.87
C PHE A 697 -1.90 2.15 39.63
N LEU A 698 -2.39 1.07 40.23
CA LEU A 698 -3.77 0.61 40.16
C LEU A 698 -4.35 0.48 41.58
N GLY A 699 -5.64 0.78 41.74
CA GLY A 699 -6.39 0.42 42.94
C GLY A 699 -6.60 -1.10 43.04
N LYS A 700 -6.98 -1.59 44.23
CA LYS A 700 -7.04 -3.02 44.55
C LYS A 700 -7.92 -3.85 43.59
N GLY A 701 -9.05 -3.27 43.16
CA GLY A 701 -9.96 -3.94 42.22
C GLY A 701 -9.40 -3.97 40.79
N GLU A 702 -8.83 -2.86 40.32
CA GLU A 702 -8.28 -2.76 38.97
C GLU A 702 -7.02 -3.60 38.79
N ALA A 703 -6.23 -3.79 39.85
CA ALA A 703 -5.05 -4.64 39.86
C ALA A 703 -5.35 -6.12 39.55
N GLN A 704 -6.60 -6.57 39.65
CA GLN A 704 -7.03 -7.92 39.25
C GLN A 704 -7.16 -8.06 37.72
N HIS A 705 -7.36 -6.95 37.01
CA HIS A 705 -7.54 -6.90 35.56
C HIS A 705 -6.74 -5.76 34.91
N PRO A 706 -5.42 -5.68 35.14
CA PRO A 706 -4.60 -4.51 34.84
C PRO A 706 -4.56 -4.18 33.34
N ALA A 707 -4.70 -5.19 32.48
CA ALA A 707 -4.68 -5.04 31.02
C ALA A 707 -5.73 -4.07 30.46
N ARG A 708 -6.84 -3.83 31.18
CA ARG A 708 -7.87 -2.86 30.78
C ARG A 708 -7.37 -1.42 30.84
N SER A 709 -6.36 -1.15 31.67
CA SER A 709 -5.82 0.18 31.93
C SER A 709 -4.58 0.52 31.08
N TYR A 710 -4.02 -0.46 30.36
CA TYR A 710 -2.72 -0.35 29.68
C TYR A 710 -2.69 0.61 28.50
N ALA A 711 -3.75 0.65 27.68
CA ALA A 711 -3.78 1.53 26.51
C ALA A 711 -3.69 3.01 26.92
N ASN A 712 -4.45 3.40 27.94
CA ASN A 712 -4.40 4.76 28.49
C ASN A 712 -3.02 5.09 29.06
N ALA A 713 -2.40 4.15 29.78
CA ALA A 713 -1.05 4.36 30.30
C ALA A 713 -0.04 4.58 29.17
N MET A 714 -0.08 3.78 28.10
CA MET A 714 0.82 3.94 26.96
C MET A 714 0.62 5.24 26.21
N GLN A 715 -0.64 5.60 25.93
CA GLN A 715 -0.97 6.87 25.30
C GLN A 715 -0.52 8.05 26.18
N ALA A 716 -0.71 7.97 27.50
CA ALA A 716 -0.23 8.99 28.41
C ALA A 716 1.31 9.12 28.38
N VAL A 717 2.06 8.02 28.35
CA VAL A 717 3.52 8.04 28.18
C VAL A 717 3.92 8.67 26.84
N LEU A 718 3.23 8.33 25.75
CA LEU A 718 3.47 8.92 24.43
C LEU A 718 3.15 10.43 24.39
N ALA A 719 2.14 10.89 25.13
CA ALA A 719 1.87 12.31 25.28
C ALA A 719 3.02 13.04 25.99
N VAL A 720 3.60 12.41 27.02
CA VAL A 720 4.78 12.96 27.70
C VAL A 720 5.98 12.95 26.76
N ALA A 721 6.26 11.84 26.07
CA ALA A 721 7.33 11.76 25.09
C ALA A 721 7.20 12.86 24.02
N TRP A 722 5.99 13.05 23.48
CA TRP A 722 5.68 14.13 22.53
C TRP A 722 5.93 15.52 23.12
N ARG A 723 5.52 15.78 24.36
CA ARG A 723 5.71 17.09 25.01
C ARG A 723 7.19 17.48 25.14
N PHE A 724 8.07 16.50 25.35
CA PHE A 724 9.50 16.74 25.60
C PHE A 724 10.39 16.59 24.36
N ARG A 725 10.06 15.68 23.43
CA ARG A 725 10.80 15.48 22.17
C ARG A 725 10.21 16.24 21.00
N GLY A 726 8.92 16.61 21.10
CA GLY A 726 8.17 17.21 20.01
C GLY A 726 8.29 16.39 18.74
N ARG A 727 8.58 17.09 17.65
CA ARG A 727 8.61 16.52 16.29
C ARG A 727 9.81 15.61 16.05
N GLU A 728 10.79 15.56 16.96
CA GLU A 728 11.82 14.51 16.90
C GLU A 728 11.23 13.11 17.06
N LEU A 729 10.13 12.98 17.82
CA LEU A 729 9.46 11.69 18.00
C LEU A 729 8.92 11.14 16.67
N LEU A 730 8.54 12.02 15.72
CA LEU A 730 8.15 11.61 14.37
C LEU A 730 9.31 10.96 13.60
N ARG A 731 10.54 11.44 13.82
CA ARG A 731 11.74 11.00 13.10
C ARG A 731 12.47 9.83 13.78
N ALA A 732 12.18 9.60 15.06
CA ALA A 732 12.88 8.64 15.90
C ALA A 732 11.91 7.95 16.85
N ILE A 733 10.94 7.22 16.28
CA ILE A 733 10.08 6.32 17.05
C ILE A 733 10.95 5.18 17.61
N PRO A 734 10.82 4.83 18.90
CA PRO A 734 11.55 3.70 19.48
C PRO A 734 11.29 2.40 18.71
N VAL A 735 12.32 1.57 18.53
CA VAL A 735 12.24 0.34 17.73
C VAL A 735 11.20 -0.62 18.31
N GLU A 736 11.07 -0.64 19.64
CA GLU A 736 10.09 -1.42 20.41
C GLU A 736 8.64 -1.08 20.02
N LEU A 737 8.40 0.12 19.48
CA LEU A 737 7.07 0.59 19.07
C LEU A 737 6.86 0.59 17.57
N SER A 738 7.89 0.28 16.77
CA SER A 738 7.80 0.35 15.30
C SER A 738 6.66 -0.51 14.74
N ASP A 739 6.52 -1.75 15.20
CA ASP A 739 5.47 -2.67 14.78
C ASP A 739 4.08 -2.21 15.23
N HIS A 740 3.99 -1.61 16.42
CA HIS A 740 2.74 -1.04 16.91
C HIS A 740 2.32 0.17 16.06
N PHE A 741 3.25 1.05 15.70
CA PHE A 741 2.96 2.16 14.79
C PHE A 741 2.60 1.68 13.38
N ASN A 742 3.23 0.62 12.86
CA ASN A 742 2.85 -0.02 11.60
C ASN A 742 1.39 -0.54 11.65
N ARG A 743 1.04 -1.29 12.69
CA ARG A 743 -0.34 -1.78 12.90
C ARG A 743 -1.34 -0.63 13.10
N ALA A 744 -0.95 0.44 13.80
CA ALA A 744 -1.78 1.61 14.02
C ALA A 744 -2.03 2.41 12.72
N SER A 745 -1.06 2.41 11.79
CA SER A 745 -1.19 3.06 10.48
C SER A 745 -1.91 2.20 9.44
N ASP A 746 -2.24 0.95 9.75
CA ASP A 746 -2.98 0.11 8.81
C ASP A 746 -4.42 0.60 8.65
N GLY A 747 -4.70 1.16 7.47
CA GLY A 747 -6.03 1.59 7.05
C GLY A 747 -6.88 0.48 6.45
N SER A 748 -6.39 -0.78 6.44
CA SER A 748 -7.14 -1.92 5.95
C SER A 748 -8.44 -2.09 6.76
N THR A 749 -9.56 -2.19 6.05
CA THR A 749 -10.86 -2.53 6.65
C THR A 749 -10.79 -3.93 7.27
N ASP A 750 -11.49 -4.11 8.38
CA ASP A 750 -11.58 -5.42 9.03
C ASP A 750 -12.06 -6.49 8.03
N HIS A 751 -11.56 -7.71 8.15
CA HIS A 751 -11.78 -8.78 7.18
C HIS A 751 -13.25 -9.02 6.90
N TYR A 752 -14.13 -8.92 7.91
CA TYR A 752 -15.57 -9.06 7.73
C TYR A 752 -16.15 -7.97 6.84
N THR A 753 -15.77 -6.70 7.07
CA THR A 753 -16.22 -5.59 6.22
C THR A 753 -15.71 -5.75 4.78
N ARG A 754 -14.45 -6.15 4.58
CA ARG A 754 -13.90 -6.42 3.24
C ARG A 754 -14.65 -7.53 2.52
N LEU A 755 -14.86 -8.66 3.19
CA LEU A 755 -15.61 -9.80 2.68
C LEU A 755 -17.03 -9.40 2.30
N ALA A 756 -17.73 -8.68 3.18
CA ALA A 756 -19.08 -8.21 2.94
C ALA A 756 -19.13 -7.27 1.72
N GLU A 757 -18.16 -6.36 1.57
CA GLU A 757 -18.09 -5.47 0.41
C GLU A 757 -17.76 -6.20 -0.90
N SER A 758 -17.03 -7.31 -0.85
CA SER A 758 -16.71 -8.14 -2.02
C SER A 758 -17.88 -9.03 -2.46
N CYS A 759 -18.69 -9.54 -1.53
CA CYS A 759 -19.74 -10.53 -1.85
C CYS A 759 -21.18 -9.99 -1.83
N ARG A 760 -21.53 -9.02 -0.97
CA ARG A 760 -22.90 -8.45 -0.92
C ARG A 760 -23.38 -7.82 -2.23
N PRO A 761 -22.52 -7.18 -3.06
CA PRO A 761 -22.95 -6.68 -4.37
C PRO A 761 -23.51 -7.77 -5.29
N PHE A 762 -23.11 -9.02 -5.06
CA PHE A 762 -23.59 -10.21 -5.79
C PHE A 762 -24.72 -10.95 -5.05
N GLY A 763 -25.29 -10.37 -3.98
CA GLY A 763 -26.44 -10.94 -3.28
C GLY A 763 -26.11 -12.00 -2.23
N VAL A 764 -24.86 -12.12 -1.79
CA VAL A 764 -24.50 -12.99 -0.65
C VAL A 764 -24.88 -12.30 0.66
N GLU A 765 -25.67 -13.00 1.47
CA GLU A 765 -26.01 -12.61 2.85
C GLU A 765 -25.15 -13.37 3.87
N PHE A 766 -24.95 -12.77 5.05
CA PHE A 766 -24.07 -13.30 6.09
C PHE A 766 -24.81 -13.40 7.42
N ALA A 767 -24.74 -14.56 8.08
CA ALA A 767 -25.23 -14.79 9.43
C ALA A 767 -24.11 -15.38 10.31
N GLU A 768 -24.06 -14.99 11.59
CA GLU A 768 -23.00 -15.40 12.52
C GLU A 768 -23.58 -16.07 13.76
N THR A 769 -23.00 -17.19 14.16
CA THR A 769 -23.32 -17.87 15.42
C THR A 769 -22.06 -18.14 16.23
N TYR A 770 -22.17 -18.07 17.55
CA TYR A 770 -21.01 -18.15 18.45
C TYR A 770 -21.15 -19.30 19.45
N LYS A 771 -20.07 -20.04 19.64
CA LYS A 771 -19.91 -21.00 20.76
C LYS A 771 -18.79 -20.51 21.68
N ALA A 772 -19.00 -20.61 22.99
CA ALA A 772 -18.00 -20.26 23.99
C ALA A 772 -17.66 -21.50 24.83
N ALA A 773 -16.37 -21.72 25.08
CA ALA A 773 -15.86 -22.82 25.90
C ALA A 773 -14.80 -22.31 26.88
N GLY A 774 -14.61 -23.00 28.00
CA GLY A 774 -13.64 -22.62 29.04
C GLY A 774 -14.22 -21.78 30.20
N PRO A 775 -13.44 -21.58 31.27
CA PRO A 775 -13.85 -20.80 32.45
C PRO A 775 -13.95 -19.31 32.13
N ASP A 776 -14.76 -18.54 32.86
CA ASP A 776 -15.06 -17.12 32.56
C ASP A 776 -13.84 -16.20 32.34
N HIS A 777 -12.70 -16.53 32.96
CA HIS A 777 -11.45 -15.78 32.86
C HIS A 777 -10.50 -16.26 31.75
N ASP A 778 -10.83 -17.37 31.08
CA ASP A 778 -10.07 -17.96 29.97
C ASP A 778 -11.03 -18.58 28.93
N LYS A 779 -12.07 -17.81 28.58
CA LYS A 779 -13.07 -18.21 27.59
C LYS A 779 -12.50 -18.10 26.19
N VAL A 780 -12.57 -19.20 25.45
CA VAL A 780 -12.34 -19.23 24.00
C VAL A 780 -13.69 -19.23 23.27
N PHE A 781 -13.72 -18.54 22.14
CA PHE A 781 -14.89 -18.36 21.30
C PHE A 781 -14.62 -18.92 19.91
N THR A 782 -15.61 -19.61 19.37
CA THR A 782 -15.64 -20.09 18.00
C THR A 782 -16.80 -19.40 17.29
N CYS A 783 -16.56 -18.84 16.11
CA CYS A 783 -17.57 -18.20 15.25
C CYS A 783 -17.87 -19.12 14.06
N THR A 784 -19.13 -19.40 13.79
CA THR A 784 -19.59 -20.00 12.53
C THR A 784 -20.19 -18.89 11.68
N LEU A 785 -19.58 -18.63 10.53
CA LEU A 785 -20.06 -17.69 9.52
C LEU A 785 -20.83 -18.47 8.44
N GLU A 786 -22.14 -18.27 8.39
CA GLU A 786 -23.02 -18.82 7.35
C GLU A 786 -23.18 -17.78 6.24
N MET A 787 -22.94 -18.20 5.00
CA MET A 787 -23.16 -17.41 3.79
C MET A 787 -24.32 -18.00 3.00
N THR A 788 -25.28 -17.16 2.64
CA THR A 788 -26.51 -17.59 1.97
C THR A 788 -26.75 -16.80 0.69
N SER A 789 -27.22 -17.50 -0.34
CA SER A 789 -27.69 -16.93 -1.60
C SER A 789 -28.90 -17.74 -2.09
N PRO A 790 -29.64 -17.28 -3.12
CA PRO A 790 -30.72 -18.09 -3.71
C PRO A 790 -30.23 -19.45 -4.25
N GLU A 791 -28.95 -19.57 -4.59
CA GLU A 791 -28.36 -20.78 -5.16
C GLU A 791 -27.93 -21.81 -4.09
N GLY A 792 -27.80 -21.39 -2.83
CA GLY A 792 -27.43 -22.32 -1.76
C GLY A 792 -26.97 -21.63 -0.48
N ARG A 793 -26.31 -22.43 0.38
CA ARG A 793 -25.66 -21.93 1.60
C ARG A 793 -24.40 -22.72 1.88
N VAL A 794 -23.43 -22.04 2.47
CA VAL A 794 -22.19 -22.65 2.96
C VAL A 794 -21.81 -22.01 4.29
N SER A 795 -21.15 -22.77 5.16
CA SER A 795 -20.74 -22.28 6.48
C SER A 795 -19.28 -22.59 6.74
N VAL A 796 -18.54 -21.60 7.25
CA VAL A 796 -17.15 -21.74 7.66
C VAL A 796 -17.06 -21.48 9.16
N VAL A 797 -16.19 -22.22 9.84
CA VAL A 797 -16.02 -22.14 11.30
C VAL A 797 -14.62 -21.63 11.61
N SER A 798 -14.54 -20.71 12.56
CA SER A 798 -13.28 -20.15 13.05
C SER A 798 -12.50 -21.15 13.89
N GLU A 799 -11.20 -20.92 14.05
CA GLU A 799 -10.46 -21.53 15.16
C GLU A 799 -10.89 -20.92 16.51
N PRO A 800 -10.73 -21.62 17.64
CA PRO A 800 -11.05 -21.07 18.96
C PRO A 800 -10.09 -19.93 19.36
N VAL A 801 -10.63 -18.74 19.68
CA VAL A 801 -9.83 -17.56 20.06
C VAL A 801 -10.42 -16.79 21.24
N GLN A 802 -9.62 -15.93 21.89
CA GLN A 802 -9.96 -15.30 23.18
C GLN A 802 -11.08 -14.23 23.14
N SER A 803 -11.68 -13.94 21.99
CA SER A 803 -12.85 -13.03 21.92
C SER A 803 -13.78 -13.34 20.75
N ARG A 804 -15.08 -13.01 20.91
CA ARG A 804 -16.08 -13.10 19.84
C ARG A 804 -15.70 -12.27 18.61
N SER A 805 -15.14 -11.08 18.82
CA SER A 805 -14.76 -10.21 17.72
C SER A 805 -13.57 -10.78 16.94
N LEU A 806 -12.57 -11.34 17.62
CA LEU A 806 -11.44 -12.00 16.95
C LEU A 806 -11.89 -13.25 16.20
N SER A 807 -12.78 -14.07 16.78
CA SER A 807 -13.25 -15.29 16.10
C SER A 807 -14.02 -14.96 14.82
N LYS A 808 -14.79 -13.87 14.83
CA LYS A 808 -15.45 -13.34 13.64
C LYS A 808 -14.46 -12.83 12.58
N GLN A 809 -13.40 -12.13 12.98
CA GLN A 809 -12.41 -11.60 12.03
C GLN A 809 -11.51 -12.68 11.44
N GLU A 810 -11.23 -13.74 12.20
CA GLU A 810 -10.48 -14.89 11.73
C GLU A 810 -11.24 -15.64 10.64
N VAL A 811 -12.49 -16.07 10.92
CA VAL A 811 -13.31 -16.78 9.91
C VAL A 811 -13.59 -15.91 8.68
N ALA A 812 -13.82 -14.61 8.86
CA ALA A 812 -14.00 -13.70 7.73
C ALA A 812 -12.70 -13.51 6.92
N GLY A 813 -11.55 -13.53 7.58
CA GLY A 813 -10.23 -13.50 6.94
C GLY A 813 -10.02 -14.72 6.06
N ARG A 814 -10.26 -15.92 6.60
CA ARG A 814 -10.17 -17.17 5.83
C ARG A 814 -11.02 -17.15 4.57
N VAL A 815 -12.28 -16.73 4.67
CA VAL A 815 -13.16 -16.66 3.48
C VAL A 815 -12.73 -15.55 2.51
N LEU A 816 -12.26 -14.41 3.03
CA LEU A 816 -11.74 -13.34 2.19
C LEU A 816 -10.50 -13.78 1.40
N ASP A 817 -9.59 -14.52 2.03
CA ASP A 817 -8.40 -15.08 1.37
C ASP A 817 -8.80 -16.02 0.21
N LEU A 818 -9.87 -16.80 0.36
CA LEU A 818 -10.44 -17.61 -0.72
C LEU A 818 -10.99 -16.76 -1.87
N VAL A 819 -11.72 -15.69 -1.57
CA VAL A 819 -12.24 -14.75 -2.60
C VAL A 819 -11.09 -14.06 -3.35
N GLU A 820 -10.06 -13.63 -2.63
CA GLU A 820 -8.95 -12.87 -3.21
C GLU A 820 -8.00 -13.77 -4.01
N SER A 821 -7.72 -14.99 -3.52
CA SER A 821 -6.90 -15.98 -4.24
C SER A 821 -7.56 -16.47 -5.54
N THR A 822 -8.88 -16.65 -5.54
CA THR A 822 -9.64 -17.12 -6.72
C THR A 822 -9.94 -16.02 -7.73
N SER A 823 -9.58 -14.78 -7.42
CA SER A 823 -9.61 -13.67 -8.39
C SER A 823 -8.41 -13.71 -9.35
N GLY A 824 -7.41 -14.56 -9.10
CA GLY A 824 -6.21 -14.75 -9.92
C GLY A 824 -6.23 -16.03 -10.78
N CYS A 825 -5.38 -16.09 -11.83
CA CYS A 825 -5.29 -17.23 -12.76
C CYS A 825 -4.22 -18.27 -12.37
N ASP A 826 -3.58 -18.11 -11.21
CA ASP A 826 -2.63 -19.09 -10.68
C ASP A 826 -3.38 -20.37 -10.28
N ASP A 827 -2.76 -21.55 -10.40
CA ASP A 827 -3.36 -22.84 -10.00
C ASP A 827 -3.89 -22.77 -8.56
N TRP A 828 -5.20 -22.90 -8.40
CA TRP A 828 -5.86 -22.82 -7.09
C TRP A 828 -5.50 -24.03 -6.22
N GLN A 829 -4.76 -23.81 -5.14
CA GLN A 829 -4.45 -24.83 -4.13
C GLN A 829 -5.54 -24.84 -3.05
N LEU A 830 -6.67 -25.49 -3.35
CA LEU A 830 -7.82 -25.58 -2.46
C LEU A 830 -7.93 -26.99 -1.86
N ASP A 831 -8.21 -27.08 -0.57
CA ASP A 831 -8.66 -28.33 0.04
C ASP A 831 -10.14 -28.59 -0.27
N ALA A 832 -10.67 -29.75 0.13
CA ALA A 832 -12.05 -30.13 -0.19
C ALA A 832 -13.10 -29.19 0.45
N ASP A 833 -12.80 -28.64 1.63
CA ASP A 833 -13.72 -27.74 2.34
C ASP A 833 -13.71 -26.36 1.65
N ASP A 834 -12.53 -25.85 1.34
CA ASP A 834 -12.33 -24.57 0.66
C ASP A 834 -12.89 -24.60 -0.78
N LEU A 835 -12.79 -25.73 -1.48
CA LEU A 835 -13.35 -25.93 -2.82
C LEU A 835 -14.87 -25.68 -2.84
N SER A 836 -15.60 -26.20 -1.83
CA SER A 836 -17.05 -26.04 -1.73
C SER A 836 -17.46 -24.58 -1.48
N VAL A 837 -16.65 -23.85 -0.71
CA VAL A 837 -16.86 -22.43 -0.41
C VAL A 837 -16.60 -21.59 -1.66
N VAL A 838 -15.52 -21.87 -2.38
CA VAL A 838 -15.16 -21.17 -3.62
C VAL A 838 -16.20 -21.42 -4.72
N GLU A 839 -16.62 -22.66 -4.92
CA GLU A 839 -17.64 -23.01 -5.91
C GLU A 839 -18.93 -22.23 -5.65
N PHE A 840 -19.41 -22.21 -4.39
CA PHE A 840 -20.59 -21.44 -4.00
C PHE A 840 -20.42 -19.94 -4.31
N LEU A 841 -19.29 -19.35 -3.91
CA LEU A 841 -19.02 -17.92 -4.09
C LEU A 841 -18.95 -17.54 -5.57
N LEU A 842 -18.18 -18.27 -6.38
CA LEU A 842 -18.04 -18.00 -7.82
C LEU A 842 -19.37 -18.21 -8.55
N ARG A 843 -20.11 -19.28 -8.23
CA ARG A 843 -21.43 -19.54 -8.83
C ARG A 843 -22.41 -18.40 -8.56
N THR A 844 -22.49 -17.92 -7.32
CA THR A 844 -23.33 -16.78 -6.97
C THR A 844 -22.83 -15.47 -7.62
N GLN A 845 -21.52 -15.21 -7.64
CA GLN A 845 -20.97 -14.02 -8.27
C GLN A 845 -21.26 -13.95 -9.79
N LEU A 846 -21.05 -15.06 -10.51
CA LEU A 846 -21.37 -15.17 -11.94
C LEU A 846 -22.86 -14.99 -12.19
N THR A 847 -23.70 -15.58 -11.34
CA THR A 847 -25.18 -15.53 -11.44
C THR A 847 -25.73 -14.13 -11.23
N HIS A 848 -25.14 -13.32 -10.36
CA HIS A 848 -25.67 -11.99 -9.99
C HIS A 848 -24.81 -10.82 -10.48
N ALA A 849 -23.84 -11.06 -11.37
CA ALA A 849 -22.99 -10.01 -11.94
C ALA A 849 -23.80 -8.88 -12.61
N ASN A 850 -24.94 -9.21 -13.23
CA ASN A 850 -25.86 -8.26 -13.85
C ASN A 850 -26.52 -7.29 -12.83
N ARG A 851 -26.68 -7.67 -11.56
CA ARG A 851 -27.33 -6.88 -10.51
C ARG A 851 -26.39 -5.89 -9.82
N VAL A 852 -25.08 -5.97 -10.10
CA VAL A 852 -24.08 -5.08 -9.49
C VAL A 852 -24.35 -3.63 -9.89
N LYS A 853 -24.61 -2.77 -8.90
CA LYS A 853 -24.86 -1.34 -9.09
C LYS A 853 -23.60 -0.60 -9.51
N GLN A 854 -23.75 0.48 -10.28
CA GLN A 854 -22.62 1.31 -10.73
C GLN A 854 -21.75 1.81 -9.56
N SER A 855 -22.38 2.17 -8.44
CA SER A 855 -21.69 2.63 -7.23
C SER A 855 -20.71 1.61 -6.61
N HIS A 856 -20.82 0.32 -6.94
CA HIS A 856 -19.96 -0.73 -6.41
C HIS A 856 -18.86 -1.17 -7.40
N LEU A 857 -19.00 -0.83 -8.70
CA LEU A 857 -18.09 -1.30 -9.75
C LEU A 857 -16.65 -0.87 -9.53
N SER A 858 -16.40 0.42 -9.25
CA SER A 858 -15.05 0.95 -9.03
C SER A 858 -14.27 0.13 -7.99
N ARG A 859 -14.93 -0.22 -6.89
CA ARG A 859 -14.34 -1.01 -5.81
C ARG A 859 -14.11 -2.47 -6.22
N LEU A 860 -15.08 -3.10 -6.86
CA LEU A 860 -14.97 -4.50 -7.32
C LEU A 860 -13.88 -4.67 -8.37
N VAL A 861 -13.76 -3.72 -9.31
CA VAL A 861 -12.69 -3.68 -10.32
C VAL A 861 -11.34 -3.53 -9.67
N SER A 862 -11.20 -2.64 -8.66
CA SER A 862 -9.94 -2.47 -7.94
C SER A 862 -9.49 -3.73 -7.17
N ARG A 863 -10.44 -4.60 -6.80
CA ARG A 863 -10.18 -5.87 -6.12
C ARG A 863 -10.07 -7.07 -7.08
N GLY A 864 -10.20 -6.83 -8.38
CA GLY A 864 -10.10 -7.89 -9.38
C GLY A 864 -11.24 -8.90 -9.41
N ALA A 865 -12.40 -8.54 -8.85
CA ALA A 865 -13.56 -9.42 -8.80
C ALA A 865 -13.88 -9.98 -10.19
N LEU A 866 -14.08 -11.30 -10.28
CA LEU A 866 -14.33 -12.03 -11.53
C LEU A 866 -13.25 -11.76 -12.62
N GLY A 867 -11.96 -11.76 -12.25
CA GLY A 867 -10.87 -11.59 -13.21
C GLY A 867 -10.79 -10.20 -13.87
N THR A 868 -11.50 -9.19 -13.34
CA THR A 868 -11.55 -7.85 -13.93
C THR A 868 -10.19 -7.15 -14.01
N THR A 869 -9.23 -7.50 -13.14
CA THR A 869 -7.85 -6.99 -13.18
C THR A 869 -7.15 -7.36 -14.49
N TYR A 870 -7.38 -8.57 -15.01
CA TYR A 870 -6.79 -9.02 -16.28
C TYR A 870 -7.33 -8.24 -17.46
N LEU A 871 -8.63 -7.93 -17.43
CA LEU A 871 -9.27 -7.08 -18.44
C LEU A 871 -8.76 -5.63 -18.36
N ALA A 872 -8.59 -5.08 -17.16
CA ALA A 872 -8.06 -3.73 -16.94
C ALA A 872 -6.56 -3.61 -17.32
N THR A 873 -5.79 -4.70 -17.20
CA THR A 873 -4.35 -4.75 -17.54
C THR A 873 -4.06 -5.22 -18.96
N GLU A 874 -5.09 -5.59 -19.72
CA GLU A 874 -5.02 -6.14 -21.07
C GLU A 874 -4.35 -7.53 -21.16
N ASP A 875 -4.26 -8.28 -20.06
CA ASP A 875 -3.71 -9.64 -20.05
C ASP A 875 -4.81 -10.68 -20.29
N VAL A 876 -5.14 -10.89 -21.56
CA VAL A 876 -6.25 -11.76 -21.94
C VAL A 876 -5.92 -13.24 -21.88
N SER A 877 -4.64 -13.58 -22.00
CA SER A 877 -4.22 -14.96 -21.76
C SER A 877 -4.43 -15.34 -20.29
N ALA A 878 -4.11 -14.43 -19.36
CA ALA A 878 -4.40 -14.64 -17.94
C ALA A 878 -5.91 -14.67 -17.65
N PHE A 879 -6.71 -13.81 -18.29
CA PHE A 879 -8.18 -13.86 -18.16
C PHE A 879 -8.77 -15.19 -18.66
N ALA A 880 -8.30 -15.70 -19.80
CA ALA A 880 -8.75 -16.98 -20.35
C ALA A 880 -8.37 -18.14 -19.44
N ALA A 881 -7.12 -18.19 -18.95
CA ALA A 881 -6.67 -19.22 -18.02
C ALA A 881 -7.43 -19.19 -16.67
N TRP A 882 -7.81 -18.00 -16.19
CA TRP A 882 -8.70 -17.86 -15.04
C TRP A 882 -10.11 -18.38 -15.36
N ALA A 883 -10.67 -18.01 -16.50
CA ALA A 883 -12.01 -18.43 -16.91
C ALA A 883 -12.12 -19.95 -17.11
N GLU A 884 -11.08 -20.60 -17.63
CA GLU A 884 -11.00 -22.06 -17.75
C GLU A 884 -11.07 -22.76 -16.38
N GLN A 885 -10.34 -22.26 -15.38
CA GLN A 885 -10.40 -22.79 -14.01
C GLN A 885 -11.78 -22.59 -13.36
N VAL A 886 -12.40 -21.43 -13.62
CA VAL A 886 -13.78 -21.16 -13.18
C VAL A 886 -14.78 -22.12 -13.84
N GLU A 887 -14.63 -22.37 -15.14
CA GLU A 887 -15.49 -23.30 -15.89
C GLU A 887 -15.30 -24.75 -15.45
N GLU A 888 -14.07 -25.17 -15.15
CA GLU A 888 -13.80 -26.51 -14.60
C GLU A 888 -14.48 -26.73 -13.24
N LEU A 889 -14.53 -25.68 -12.39
CA LEU A 889 -15.12 -25.77 -11.06
C LEU A 889 -16.64 -25.58 -11.04
N VAL A 890 -17.16 -24.57 -11.73
CA VAL A 890 -18.57 -24.16 -11.66
C VAL A 890 -19.40 -24.75 -12.80
N GLY A 891 -18.75 -25.20 -13.86
CA GLY A 891 -19.34 -25.60 -15.13
C GLY A 891 -19.47 -24.43 -16.12
N GLY A 892 -19.77 -24.77 -17.37
CA GLY A 892 -19.99 -23.79 -18.44
C GLY A 892 -21.17 -22.86 -18.18
N VAL A 893 -21.14 -21.70 -18.84
CA VAL A 893 -22.16 -20.66 -18.72
C VAL A 893 -23.08 -20.71 -19.94
N ASP A 894 -24.41 -20.68 -19.72
CA ASP A 894 -25.39 -20.64 -20.82
C ASP A 894 -25.37 -19.32 -21.62
N GLY A 895 -26.05 -19.30 -22.77
CA GLY A 895 -26.00 -18.16 -23.71
C GLY A 895 -26.54 -16.84 -23.13
N ASP A 896 -27.60 -16.90 -22.33
CA ASP A 896 -28.19 -15.72 -21.70
C ASP A 896 -27.25 -15.15 -20.63
N ARG A 897 -26.68 -16.03 -19.80
CA ARG A 897 -25.72 -15.63 -18.76
C ARG A 897 -24.41 -15.12 -19.35
N ALA A 898 -23.95 -15.68 -20.46
CA ALA A 898 -22.77 -15.17 -21.17
C ALA A 898 -22.96 -13.73 -21.66
N GLU A 899 -24.17 -13.41 -22.16
CA GLU A 899 -24.53 -12.05 -22.58
C GLU A 899 -24.62 -11.08 -21.39
N GLU A 900 -25.11 -11.52 -20.24
CA GLU A 900 -25.11 -10.74 -19.00
C GLU A 900 -23.70 -10.42 -18.49
N LEU A 901 -22.82 -11.43 -18.47
CA LEU A 901 -21.41 -11.26 -18.11
C LEU A 901 -20.69 -10.32 -19.08
N ARG A 902 -20.97 -10.40 -20.39
CA ARG A 902 -20.44 -9.47 -21.39
C ARG A 902 -20.78 -8.02 -21.05
N ARG A 903 -22.02 -7.74 -20.62
CA ARG A 903 -22.45 -6.39 -20.19
C ARG A 903 -21.77 -5.96 -18.90
N TYR A 904 -21.63 -6.86 -17.93
CA TYR A 904 -20.90 -6.58 -16.69
C TYR A 904 -19.45 -6.18 -16.97
N TYR A 905 -18.72 -6.96 -17.77
CA TYR A 905 -17.33 -6.66 -18.12
C TYR A 905 -17.19 -5.38 -18.95
N ALA A 906 -18.13 -5.09 -19.85
CA ALA A 906 -18.15 -3.81 -20.57
C ALA A 906 -18.27 -2.61 -19.61
N ARG A 907 -19.13 -2.70 -18.58
CA ARG A 907 -19.25 -1.67 -17.55
C ARG A 907 -17.97 -1.53 -16.71
N CYS A 908 -17.31 -2.64 -16.38
CA CYS A 908 -16.04 -2.65 -15.65
C CYS A 908 -14.91 -1.96 -16.44
N LEU A 909 -14.83 -2.20 -17.75
CA LEU A 909 -13.84 -1.57 -18.63
C LEU A 909 -14.02 -0.05 -18.71
N VAL A 910 -15.28 0.42 -18.83
CA VAL A 910 -15.60 1.85 -18.79
C VAL A 910 -15.18 2.48 -17.46
N GLU A 911 -15.47 1.81 -16.35
CA GLU A 911 -15.12 2.29 -15.00
C GLU A 911 -13.60 2.34 -14.77
N SER A 912 -12.82 1.44 -15.38
CA SER A 912 -11.35 1.42 -15.26
C SER A 912 -10.61 2.56 -15.99
N GLY A 913 -11.32 3.57 -16.49
CA GLY A 913 -10.75 4.67 -17.28
C GLY A 913 -10.31 4.25 -18.69
N ARG A 914 -10.53 2.98 -19.06
CA ARG A 914 -10.24 2.43 -20.39
C ARG A 914 -11.50 2.39 -21.24
N GLY A 915 -12.09 3.56 -21.45
CA GLY A 915 -13.18 3.72 -22.42
C GLY A 915 -12.68 3.38 -23.83
N VAL A 916 -13.31 2.40 -24.49
CA VAL A 916 -13.39 2.12 -25.95
C VAL A 916 -12.06 1.98 -26.76
N GLU A 917 -10.91 2.42 -26.25
CA GLU A 917 -9.60 2.46 -26.92
C GLU A 917 -8.69 1.27 -26.57
N SER A 918 -8.95 0.56 -25.46
CA SER A 918 -8.28 -0.69 -25.10
C SER A 918 -8.90 -1.88 -25.86
N ARG A 919 -8.70 -1.94 -27.18
CA ARG A 919 -9.15 -3.05 -28.06
C ARG A 919 -8.05 -4.09 -28.37
N LYS A 920 -6.88 -3.97 -27.74
CA LYS A 920 -5.81 -4.98 -27.74
C LYS A 920 -6.15 -6.28 -26.99
N PRO A 921 -6.89 -6.26 -25.87
CA PRO A 921 -7.28 -7.47 -25.15
C PRO A 921 -8.10 -8.40 -26.04
N LEU A 922 -9.15 -7.86 -26.67
CA LEU A 922 -10.05 -8.63 -27.53
C LEU A 922 -9.33 -9.22 -28.76
N ARG A 923 -8.35 -8.50 -29.32
CA ARG A 923 -7.47 -9.01 -30.39
C ARG A 923 -6.61 -10.17 -29.91
N ALA A 924 -6.03 -10.08 -28.72
CA ALA A 924 -5.21 -11.14 -28.13
C ALA A 924 -6.02 -12.41 -27.77
N ALA A 925 -7.27 -12.25 -27.32
CA ALA A 925 -8.21 -13.37 -27.13
C ALA A 925 -8.49 -14.12 -28.43
N VAL A 926 -8.80 -13.37 -29.48
CA VAL A 926 -9.11 -13.94 -30.80
C VAL A 926 -7.87 -14.61 -31.42
N ASP A 927 -6.68 -14.04 -31.23
CA ASP A 927 -5.41 -14.64 -31.66
C ASP A 927 -5.00 -15.88 -30.82
N HIS A 928 -5.48 -15.97 -29.58
CA HIS A 928 -5.31 -17.16 -28.73
C HIS A 928 -6.25 -18.29 -29.16
N LEU A 929 -7.55 -17.99 -29.36
CA LEU A 929 -8.52 -18.92 -29.94
C LEU A 929 -8.09 -19.43 -31.33
N ARG A 930 -7.41 -18.59 -32.12
CA ARG A 930 -6.80 -18.98 -33.41
C ARG A 930 -5.63 -19.95 -33.28
N ARG A 931 -4.88 -19.90 -32.18
CA ARG A 931 -3.74 -20.81 -31.91
C ARG A 931 -4.24 -22.15 -31.36
N GLU A 932 -5.24 -22.13 -30.50
CA GLU A 932 -6.01 -23.28 -30.02
C GLU A 932 -6.66 -24.05 -31.19
N ALA A 933 -7.33 -23.32 -32.10
CA ALA A 933 -7.95 -23.89 -33.29
C ALA A 933 -6.96 -24.57 -34.28
N ARG A 934 -5.67 -24.26 -34.22
CA ARG A 934 -4.62 -24.94 -35.00
C ARG A 934 -4.24 -26.31 -34.41
N GLY A 935 -4.50 -26.54 -33.12
CA GLY A 935 -4.25 -27.81 -32.45
C GLY A 935 -5.37 -28.84 -32.64
N LEU A 936 -6.58 -28.41 -33.00
CA LEU A 936 -7.80 -29.24 -32.94
C LEU A 936 -8.27 -29.85 -34.28
N GLY A 937 -7.49 -29.75 -35.36
CA GLY A 937 -7.80 -30.48 -36.61
C GLY A 937 -9.08 -30.05 -37.34
N LEU A 938 -9.52 -28.81 -37.20
CA LEU A 938 -10.71 -28.26 -37.89
C LEU A 938 -10.57 -28.28 -39.43
N SER A 939 -11.71 -28.39 -40.13
CA SER A 939 -11.79 -28.48 -41.59
C SER A 939 -11.36 -27.18 -42.28
N ASP A 940 -10.99 -27.25 -43.57
CA ASP A 940 -10.60 -26.06 -44.35
C ASP A 940 -11.75 -25.05 -44.56
N ALA A 941 -13.00 -25.46 -44.34
CA ALA A 941 -14.16 -24.57 -44.36
C ALA A 941 -14.25 -23.73 -43.08
N ASP A 942 -13.97 -24.34 -41.92
CA ASP A 942 -13.96 -23.67 -40.62
C ASP A 942 -12.81 -22.67 -40.51
N ARG A 943 -11.65 -23.00 -41.10
CA ARG A 943 -10.50 -22.09 -41.20
C ARG A 943 -10.81 -20.84 -42.04
N ARG A 944 -11.57 -21.01 -43.13
CA ARG A 944 -11.99 -19.89 -44.00
C ARG A 944 -13.02 -18.99 -43.34
N LEU A 945 -13.92 -19.56 -42.53
CA LEU A 945 -14.89 -18.81 -41.73
C LEU A 945 -14.18 -17.97 -40.64
N PHE A 946 -13.21 -18.55 -39.94
CA PHE A 946 -12.39 -17.82 -38.95
C PHE A 946 -11.50 -16.75 -39.59
N ASP A 947 -10.87 -17.01 -40.75
CA ASP A 947 -10.09 -15.99 -41.46
C ASP A 947 -10.97 -14.90 -42.09
N ALA A 948 -12.25 -15.17 -42.39
CA ALA A 948 -13.22 -14.17 -42.84
C ALA A 948 -13.66 -13.27 -41.67
N VAL A 949 -14.01 -13.85 -40.52
CA VAL A 949 -14.35 -13.12 -39.28
C VAL A 949 -13.17 -12.26 -38.81
N HIS A 950 -11.95 -12.79 -38.85
CA HIS A 950 -10.73 -12.06 -38.51
C HIS A 950 -10.43 -10.89 -39.47
N ARG A 951 -10.70 -11.03 -40.77
CA ARG A 951 -10.54 -9.94 -41.76
C ARG A 951 -11.58 -8.83 -41.56
N VAL A 952 -12.83 -9.20 -41.28
CA VAL A 952 -13.91 -8.25 -40.97
C VAL A 952 -13.64 -7.51 -39.66
N MET A 953 -13.11 -8.20 -38.64
CA MET A 953 -12.77 -7.57 -37.37
C MET A 953 -11.51 -6.68 -37.47
N ARG A 954 -10.46 -7.10 -38.19
CA ARG A 954 -9.25 -6.30 -38.41
C ARG A 954 -9.54 -4.99 -39.17
N ALA A 955 -10.41 -5.03 -40.20
CA ALA A 955 -10.85 -3.85 -40.93
C ALA A 955 -11.66 -2.86 -40.07
N SER A 956 -12.38 -3.36 -39.07
CA SER A 956 -13.19 -2.55 -38.13
C SER A 956 -12.37 -1.92 -36.98
N LEU A 957 -11.11 -2.36 -36.82
CA LEU A 957 -10.28 -2.09 -35.64
C LEU A 957 -9.04 -1.19 -35.91
N GLU A 958 -8.78 -0.76 -37.15
CA GLU A 958 -7.53 -0.04 -37.52
C GLU A 958 -7.68 1.29 -38.29
N CYS A 959 -8.87 1.85 -38.56
CA CYS A 959 -8.99 3.09 -39.34
C CYS A 959 -9.87 4.18 -38.69
N ASP A 960 -9.25 5.34 -38.42
CA ASP A 960 -9.91 6.66 -38.27
C ASP A 960 -10.46 7.22 -39.61
N ALA A 961 -10.51 6.38 -40.64
CA ALA A 961 -10.54 6.82 -42.02
C ALA A 961 -11.46 5.91 -42.86
N ARG A 962 -12.78 6.14 -42.78
CA ARG A 962 -13.75 5.42 -43.63
C ARG A 962 -13.57 5.72 -45.12
N GLU A 963 -13.18 6.94 -45.48
CA GLU A 963 -13.01 7.38 -46.87
C GLU A 963 -11.67 6.92 -47.46
N ARG A 964 -10.56 6.97 -46.70
CA ARG A 964 -9.27 6.39 -47.14
C ARG A 964 -9.33 4.86 -47.24
N ALA A 965 -10.16 4.20 -46.44
CA ALA A 965 -10.44 2.77 -46.58
C ALA A 965 -11.21 2.46 -47.88
N ALA A 966 -12.19 3.28 -48.26
CA ALA A 966 -12.90 3.14 -49.53
C ALA A 966 -11.95 3.34 -50.73
N VAL A 967 -11.10 4.37 -50.70
CA VAL A 967 -10.06 4.59 -51.73
C VAL A 967 -9.06 3.42 -51.78
N ALA A 968 -8.59 2.92 -50.63
CA ALA A 968 -7.64 1.81 -50.56
C ALA A 968 -8.22 0.44 -50.95
N GLU A 969 -9.51 0.20 -50.71
CA GLU A 969 -10.27 -0.99 -51.18
C GLU A 969 -10.53 -0.90 -52.68
N THR A 970 -10.90 0.29 -53.18
CA THR A 970 -11.10 0.54 -54.62
C THR A 970 -9.82 0.29 -55.39
N VAL A 971 -8.70 0.85 -54.93
CA VAL A 971 -7.38 0.65 -55.51
C VAL A 971 -7.00 -0.84 -55.48
N ARG A 972 -7.25 -1.54 -54.35
CA ARG A 972 -6.99 -2.99 -54.26
C ARG A 972 -7.83 -3.80 -55.23
N TRP A 973 -9.11 -3.49 -55.37
CA TRP A 973 -10.00 -4.23 -56.27
C TRP A 973 -9.62 -4.01 -57.74
N VAL A 974 -9.35 -2.76 -58.14
CA VAL A 974 -8.88 -2.45 -59.50
C VAL A 974 -7.58 -3.18 -59.80
N VAL A 975 -6.64 -3.22 -58.85
CA VAL A 975 -5.38 -3.96 -59.00
C VAL A 975 -5.63 -5.47 -59.13
N VAL A 976 -6.49 -6.06 -58.31
CA VAL A 976 -6.79 -7.51 -58.35
C VAL A 976 -7.55 -7.89 -59.62
N THR A 977 -8.47 -7.06 -60.10
CA THR A 977 -9.23 -7.30 -61.33
C THR A 977 -8.32 -7.15 -62.55
N ALA A 978 -7.48 -6.12 -62.60
CA ALA A 978 -6.49 -5.96 -63.67
C ALA A 978 -5.45 -7.09 -63.68
N ASP A 979 -5.02 -7.59 -62.51
CA ASP A 979 -4.11 -8.73 -62.37
C ASP A 979 -4.76 -10.04 -62.86
N ARG A 980 -6.05 -10.26 -62.55
CA ARG A 980 -6.82 -11.41 -63.10
C ARG A 980 -6.96 -11.40 -64.62
N HIS A 981 -6.92 -10.22 -65.24
CA HIS A 981 -6.93 -10.08 -66.70
C HIS A 981 -5.52 -10.07 -67.32
N GLY A 982 -4.46 -10.22 -66.52
CA GLY A 982 -3.09 -10.49 -66.97
C GLY A 982 -2.31 -9.29 -67.52
N GLY A 983 -2.73 -8.05 -67.27
CA GLY A 983 -2.03 -6.85 -67.77
C GLY A 983 -1.01 -6.28 -66.77
N ARG A 984 -0.02 -5.51 -67.27
CA ARG A 984 0.92 -4.78 -66.39
C ARG A 984 0.23 -3.59 -65.74
N ILE A 985 0.53 -3.35 -64.45
CA ILE A 985 -0.10 -2.31 -63.63
C ILE A 985 0.97 -1.39 -63.05
N GLY A 986 0.73 -0.08 -63.12
CA GLY A 986 1.48 0.94 -62.41
C GLY A 986 0.59 1.70 -61.44
N LEU A 987 1.09 2.04 -60.25
CA LEU A 987 0.35 2.78 -59.23
C LEU A 987 1.13 4.04 -58.81
N ARG A 988 0.46 5.18 -58.79
CA ARG A 988 1.02 6.46 -58.36
C ARG A 988 0.03 7.16 -57.41
N GLN A 989 0.53 7.71 -56.31
CA GLN A 989 -0.26 8.45 -55.32
C GLN A 989 0.15 9.92 -55.33
N ASP A 990 -0.82 10.84 -55.43
CA ASP A 990 -0.61 12.30 -55.40
C ASP A 990 -1.58 12.94 -54.39
N CYS A 991 -1.03 13.59 -53.35
CA CYS A 991 -1.75 14.26 -52.23
C CYS A 991 -2.96 13.48 -51.68
N ASP A 992 -4.14 13.66 -52.26
CA ASP A 992 -5.43 13.08 -51.86
C ASP A 992 -6.08 12.18 -52.93
N THR A 993 -5.32 11.80 -53.97
CA THR A 993 -5.77 10.98 -55.09
C THR A 993 -4.81 9.85 -55.46
N PHE A 994 -5.34 8.76 -56.00
CA PHE A 994 -4.55 7.61 -56.50
C PHE A 994 -4.79 7.40 -57.98
N THR A 995 -3.73 7.33 -58.77
CA THR A 995 -3.77 7.03 -60.21
C THR A 995 -3.19 5.65 -60.49
N ILE A 996 -3.94 4.82 -61.20
CA ILE A 996 -3.60 3.43 -61.58
C ILE A 996 -3.49 3.38 -63.10
N THR A 997 -2.31 3.09 -63.64
CA THR A 997 -2.09 2.91 -65.08
C THR A 997 -2.14 1.43 -65.45
N VAL A 998 -2.92 1.09 -66.47
CA VAL A 998 -3.07 -0.27 -67.02
C VAL A 998 -2.74 -0.26 -68.53
N PRO A 999 -1.46 -0.08 -68.91
CA PRO A 999 -1.05 0.18 -70.30
C PRO A 999 -1.40 -0.91 -71.32
N ASP A 1000 -1.73 -2.13 -70.87
CA ASP A 1000 -2.01 -3.28 -71.73
C ASP A 1000 -3.54 -3.56 -71.88
N MET A 1001 -4.44 -2.71 -71.36
CA MET A 1001 -5.90 -2.86 -71.49
C MET A 1001 -6.66 -1.52 -71.35
N ASP A 1002 -7.90 -1.43 -71.89
CA ASP A 1002 -8.73 -0.22 -71.73
C ASP A 1002 -9.24 -0.10 -70.28
N ALA A 1003 -8.74 0.90 -69.55
CA ALA A 1003 -9.04 1.09 -68.15
C ALA A 1003 -10.53 1.32 -67.85
N ARG A 1004 -11.32 1.75 -68.85
CA ARG A 1004 -12.78 1.96 -68.71
C ARG A 1004 -13.54 0.64 -68.56
N THR A 1005 -13.08 -0.41 -69.24
CA THR A 1005 -13.73 -1.74 -69.18
C THR A 1005 -13.58 -2.42 -67.81
N VAL A 1006 -12.59 -2.01 -67.01
CA VAL A 1006 -12.40 -2.47 -65.62
C VAL A 1006 -13.41 -1.80 -64.65
N LEU A 1007 -13.95 -0.63 -65.02
CA LEU A 1007 -14.74 0.25 -64.13
C LEU A 1007 -16.24 0.28 -64.40
N ASP A 1008 -16.67 0.07 -65.65
CA ASP A 1008 -18.07 0.23 -66.10
C ASP A 1008 -19.15 -0.42 -65.20
N PRO A 1009 -18.95 -1.63 -64.62
CA PRO A 1009 -19.95 -2.24 -63.75
C PRO A 1009 -20.06 -1.59 -62.37
N LEU A 1010 -19.01 -0.90 -61.91
CA LEU A 1010 -18.82 -0.53 -60.51
C LEU A 1010 -18.99 0.96 -60.25
N VAL A 1011 -18.69 1.83 -61.21
CA VAL A 1011 -18.81 3.29 -61.03
C VAL A 1011 -20.20 3.73 -60.54
N PRO A 1012 -21.33 3.19 -61.07
CA PRO A 1012 -22.66 3.55 -60.57
C PRO A 1012 -22.90 3.09 -59.12
N LEU A 1013 -22.41 1.89 -58.75
CA LEU A 1013 -22.54 1.32 -57.41
C LEU A 1013 -21.68 2.07 -56.39
N MET A 1014 -20.46 2.45 -56.78
CA MET A 1014 -19.51 3.16 -55.93
C MET A 1014 -19.92 4.61 -55.71
N ARG A 1015 -20.42 5.32 -56.74
CA ARG A 1015 -21.01 6.66 -56.57
C ARG A 1015 -22.33 6.64 -55.79
N ALA A 1016 -23.11 5.56 -55.90
CA ALA A 1016 -24.34 5.40 -55.12
C ALA A 1016 -24.05 5.13 -53.62
N GLN A 1017 -22.95 4.45 -53.32
CA GLN A 1017 -22.61 4.03 -51.95
C GLN A 1017 -21.65 5.00 -51.24
N PHE A 1018 -20.82 5.71 -52.00
CA PHE A 1018 -19.89 6.74 -51.53
C PHE A 1018 -20.01 7.98 -52.44
N PRO A 1019 -21.00 8.87 -52.19
CA PRO A 1019 -21.30 10.00 -53.08
C PRO A 1019 -20.17 11.01 -53.24
N THR A 1020 -19.25 11.04 -52.26
CA THR A 1020 -18.09 11.92 -52.22
C THR A 1020 -16.83 11.29 -52.83
N LEU A 1021 -16.88 10.03 -53.27
CA LEU A 1021 -15.78 9.33 -53.94
C LEU A 1021 -15.70 9.74 -55.41
N THR A 1022 -14.62 10.41 -55.80
CA THR A 1022 -14.36 10.76 -57.21
C THR A 1022 -13.60 9.62 -57.88
N VAL A 1023 -14.15 9.04 -58.95
CA VAL A 1023 -13.49 8.01 -59.77
C VAL A 1023 -13.62 8.42 -61.24
N ASP A 1024 -12.47 8.62 -61.90
CA ASP A 1024 -12.35 8.98 -63.31
C ASP A 1024 -11.43 8.00 -64.05
N ALA A 1025 -11.76 7.67 -65.30
CA ALA A 1025 -11.03 6.72 -66.12
C ALA A 1025 -10.71 7.29 -67.51
N SER A 1026 -9.49 7.04 -67.97
CA SER A 1026 -9.00 7.29 -69.33
C SER A 1026 -8.76 5.96 -70.06
N GLU A 1027 -8.21 5.96 -71.27
CA GLU A 1027 -7.94 4.69 -71.99
C GLU A 1027 -6.89 3.83 -71.25
N ASP A 1028 -5.93 4.45 -70.58
CA ASP A 1028 -4.79 3.75 -69.96
C ASP A 1028 -4.63 4.00 -68.46
N ALA A 1029 -5.46 4.85 -67.83
CA ALA A 1029 -5.35 5.16 -66.40
C ALA A 1029 -6.67 5.45 -65.66
N ILE A 1030 -6.72 5.15 -64.36
CA ILE A 1030 -7.86 5.35 -63.42
C ILE A 1030 -7.43 6.24 -62.25
N THR A 1031 -8.19 7.26 -61.88
CA THR A 1031 -7.89 8.18 -60.76
C THR A 1031 -9.01 8.19 -59.69
N VAL A 1032 -8.67 8.13 -58.38
CA VAL A 1032 -9.62 7.96 -57.24
C VAL A 1032 -9.37 8.95 -56.07
N GLY A 1033 -10.39 9.64 -55.49
CA GLY A 1033 -10.31 10.65 -54.37
C GLY A 1033 -11.59 10.85 -53.50
N CYS A 1034 -11.65 11.74 -52.46
CA CYS A 1034 -12.81 11.91 -51.53
C CYS A 1034 -13.05 13.31 -50.83
N GLU A 1035 -14.30 13.71 -50.50
CA GLU A 1035 -14.74 14.91 -49.69
C GLU A 1035 -15.60 14.57 -48.41
N PRO A 1036 -15.71 15.41 -47.33
CA PRO A 1036 -16.08 14.92 -45.97
C PRO A 1036 -17.49 15.26 -45.33
N VAL A 1037 -17.96 14.35 -44.40
CA VAL A 1037 -18.96 14.39 -43.24
C VAL A 1037 -20.50 14.12 -43.49
N PRO A 1038 -21.41 13.65 -42.56
CA PRO A 1038 -21.46 12.58 -41.51
C PRO A 1038 -22.64 11.53 -41.57
N ALA A 1039 -22.49 10.42 -40.80
CA ALA A 1039 -23.50 9.51 -40.15
C ALA A 1039 -24.04 8.21 -40.86
N ALA A 1040 -24.17 7.12 -40.06
CA ALA A 1040 -24.11 5.68 -40.44
C ALA A 1040 -25.42 4.94 -40.82
N LYS A 1041 -25.34 3.97 -41.76
CA LYS A 1041 -26.18 2.73 -41.91
C LYS A 1041 -25.49 1.70 -42.85
N SER A 1042 -25.87 0.41 -42.75
CA SER A 1042 -25.67 -0.74 -43.69
C SER A 1042 -24.40 -1.65 -43.67
N ILE A 1043 -24.37 -2.66 -42.80
CA ILE A 1043 -23.58 -3.92 -42.98
C ILE A 1043 -24.47 -5.17 -42.88
N LEU A 1044 -25.53 -5.16 -42.06
CA LEU A 1044 -26.48 -6.28 -41.93
C LEU A 1044 -27.25 -6.60 -43.22
N GLN A 1045 -27.41 -5.62 -44.12
CA GLN A 1045 -28.11 -5.77 -45.39
C GLN A 1045 -27.29 -6.54 -46.45
N ALA A 1046 -25.95 -6.56 -46.32
CA ALA A 1046 -25.06 -7.29 -47.22
C ALA A 1046 -24.95 -8.79 -46.84
N GLY A 1047 -25.08 -9.13 -45.55
CA GLY A 1047 -25.07 -10.52 -45.08
C GLY A 1047 -26.29 -11.33 -45.52
N ALA A 1048 -27.45 -10.67 -45.63
CA ALA A 1048 -28.69 -11.28 -46.13
C ALA A 1048 -28.62 -11.64 -47.63
N LEU A 1049 -27.82 -10.90 -48.42
CA LEU A 1049 -27.61 -11.18 -49.85
C LEU A 1049 -26.57 -12.30 -50.08
N ALA A 1050 -25.66 -12.54 -49.14
CA ALA A 1050 -24.59 -13.54 -49.27
C ALA A 1050 -25.03 -14.98 -48.97
N LEU A 1051 -26.19 -15.19 -48.35
CA LEU A 1051 -26.70 -16.51 -47.94
C LEU A 1051 -27.78 -17.09 -48.86
N ALA A 1052 -27.99 -16.46 -50.02
CA ALA A 1052 -29.02 -16.84 -51.00
C ALA A 1052 -28.81 -18.21 -51.67
N ASP A 1053 -27.74 -18.97 -51.38
CA ASP A 1053 -27.32 -20.09 -52.24
C ASP A 1053 -26.81 -21.34 -51.50
N SER A 1054 -27.60 -21.96 -50.61
CA SER A 1054 -27.27 -23.33 -50.15
C SER A 1054 -28.46 -24.19 -49.70
N ALA A 1055 -28.61 -25.33 -50.37
CA ALA A 1055 -29.78 -26.21 -50.39
C ALA A 1055 -29.79 -27.31 -49.31
N THR A 1056 -30.94 -27.52 -48.65
CA THR A 1056 -31.42 -28.84 -48.13
C THR A 1056 -32.85 -28.71 -47.59
N ALA A 1057 -33.68 -29.76 -47.69
CA ALA A 1057 -35.13 -29.69 -47.44
C ALA A 1057 -35.53 -29.27 -46.00
N VAL A 1058 -34.71 -29.56 -44.99
CA VAL A 1058 -34.89 -29.09 -43.61
C VAL A 1058 -34.82 -27.56 -43.55
N ARG A 1059 -33.96 -26.93 -44.37
CA ARG A 1059 -33.91 -25.46 -44.50
C ARG A 1059 -35.14 -24.88 -45.17
N ARG A 1060 -35.84 -25.61 -46.05
CA ARG A 1060 -37.05 -25.09 -46.68
C ARG A 1060 -38.19 -24.96 -45.66
N VAL A 1061 -38.31 -25.92 -44.75
CA VAL A 1061 -39.28 -25.88 -43.65
C VAL A 1061 -38.94 -24.76 -42.66
N LEU A 1062 -37.67 -24.59 -42.31
CA LEU A 1062 -37.22 -23.49 -41.44
C LEU A 1062 -37.35 -22.12 -42.12
N TYR A 1063 -37.04 -22.04 -43.41
CA TYR A 1063 -37.15 -20.82 -44.21
C TYR A 1063 -38.62 -20.41 -44.41
N ASP A 1064 -39.53 -21.36 -44.66
CA ASP A 1064 -40.95 -21.07 -44.77
C ASP A 1064 -41.55 -20.64 -43.41
N ALA A 1065 -41.07 -21.18 -42.29
CA ALA A 1065 -41.45 -20.75 -40.94
C ALA A 1065 -40.93 -19.34 -40.60
N VAL A 1066 -39.66 -19.04 -40.91
CA VAL A 1066 -39.07 -17.70 -40.73
C VAL A 1066 -39.72 -16.67 -41.67
N ARG A 1067 -40.11 -17.08 -42.89
CA ARG A 1067 -40.86 -16.22 -43.82
C ARG A 1067 -42.28 -15.94 -43.33
N ALA A 1068 -42.98 -16.95 -42.80
CA ALA A 1068 -44.30 -16.76 -42.19
C ALA A 1068 -44.24 -15.81 -40.98
N LEU A 1069 -43.17 -15.90 -40.16
CA LEU A 1069 -42.92 -14.97 -39.07
C LEU A 1069 -42.63 -13.55 -39.58
N HIS A 1070 -41.83 -13.40 -40.64
CA HIS A 1070 -41.58 -12.10 -41.26
C HIS A 1070 -42.87 -11.48 -41.80
N ASP A 1071 -43.72 -12.23 -42.49
CA ASP A 1071 -44.98 -11.72 -43.03
C ASP A 1071 -45.98 -11.36 -41.92
N ALA A 1072 -46.01 -12.13 -40.83
CA ALA A 1072 -46.77 -11.83 -39.62
C ALA A 1072 -46.28 -10.55 -38.92
N VAL A 1073 -44.97 -10.33 -38.83
CA VAL A 1073 -44.37 -9.13 -38.21
C VAL A 1073 -44.58 -7.89 -39.09
N VAL A 1074 -44.47 -8.02 -40.41
CA VAL A 1074 -44.71 -6.91 -41.35
C VAL A 1074 -46.19 -6.53 -41.40
N SER A 1075 -47.11 -7.51 -41.32
CA SER A 1075 -48.54 -7.22 -41.21
C SER A 1075 -48.94 -6.65 -39.84
N GLY A 1076 -48.11 -6.85 -38.82
CA GLY A 1076 -48.33 -6.36 -37.46
C GLY A 1076 -49.43 -7.10 -36.69
N ASP A 1077 -49.93 -8.24 -37.20
CA ASP A 1077 -50.96 -9.04 -36.53
C ASP A 1077 -50.35 -9.92 -35.44
N ARG A 1078 -50.66 -9.57 -34.19
CA ARG A 1078 -50.02 -10.15 -33.01
C ARG A 1078 -50.30 -11.66 -32.83
N VAL A 1079 -51.49 -12.14 -33.21
CA VAL A 1079 -51.84 -13.57 -33.08
C VAL A 1079 -51.11 -14.41 -34.12
N SER A 1080 -50.92 -13.88 -35.33
CA SER A 1080 -50.11 -14.52 -36.37
C SER A 1080 -48.61 -14.52 -36.02
N ILE A 1081 -48.12 -13.48 -35.33
CA ILE A 1081 -46.73 -13.42 -34.84
C ILE A 1081 -46.48 -14.46 -33.75
N GLU A 1082 -47.38 -14.57 -32.76
CA GLU A 1082 -47.25 -15.55 -31.67
C GLU A 1082 -47.37 -17.00 -32.18
N THR A 1083 -48.28 -17.27 -33.12
CA THR A 1083 -48.42 -18.62 -33.74
C THR A 1083 -47.18 -18.99 -34.58
N ALA A 1084 -46.62 -18.03 -35.33
CA ALA A 1084 -45.42 -18.25 -36.14
C ALA A 1084 -44.15 -18.43 -35.29
N LEU A 1085 -44.09 -17.81 -34.10
CA LEU A 1085 -43.03 -18.04 -33.12
C LEU A 1085 -43.15 -19.44 -32.48
N ASP A 1086 -44.36 -19.85 -32.08
CA ASP A 1086 -44.59 -21.18 -31.48
C ASP A 1086 -44.28 -22.33 -32.44
N ASP A 1087 -44.58 -22.19 -33.74
CA ASP A 1087 -44.23 -23.20 -34.74
C ASP A 1087 -42.72 -23.21 -35.05
N LEU A 1088 -42.04 -22.07 -34.98
CA LEU A 1088 -40.58 -21.97 -35.16
C LEU A 1088 -39.82 -22.59 -33.97
N ASP A 1089 -40.29 -22.35 -32.74
CA ASP A 1089 -39.73 -22.97 -31.53
C ASP A 1089 -39.96 -24.49 -31.50
N ARG A 1090 -41.13 -24.98 -31.95
CA ARG A 1090 -41.40 -26.43 -32.04
C ARG A 1090 -40.48 -27.14 -33.04
N LEU A 1091 -40.04 -26.45 -34.11
CA LEU A 1091 -39.12 -26.97 -35.13
C LEU A 1091 -37.65 -26.90 -34.71
N LEU A 1092 -37.29 -25.95 -33.83
CA LEU A 1092 -35.93 -25.78 -33.32
C LEU A 1092 -35.65 -26.60 -32.06
N GLY A 1093 -36.69 -27.00 -31.33
CA GLY A 1093 -36.58 -27.81 -30.11
C GLY A 1093 -36.67 -29.33 -30.30
N ALA A 1094 -37.02 -29.84 -31.50
CA ALA A 1094 -37.23 -31.27 -31.78
C ALA A 1094 -36.00 -31.97 -32.39
#